data_AF-A0A521GZI4-F1
#
_entry.id   AF-A0A521GZI4-F1
#
_cell.length_a   1.000
_cell.length_b   1.000
_cell.length_c   1.000
_cell.angle_alpha   90.00
_cell.angle_beta   90.00
_cell.angle_gamma   90.00
#
_symmetry.space_group_name_H-M   'P 1'
#
loop_
_entity.id
_entity.type
_entity.pdbx_description
1 polymer ?
#
loop_
_entity_poly.entity_id
_entity_poly.type
_entity_poly.pdbx_seq_one_letter_code
_entity_poly.pdbx_strand_id
1 'polypeptide(L)'
;MTISKKKSKKQPRLHAILLSRTELARAVRPRFRSDPPEPPVKSRAGKATKKPAKKPTKSSKSSAKNPPKTDWLMRLLNLKGFRYGYAIGALVVLVVSTILWAILGARIHGLNADQLVDPYLFSSADTFQGASFPGAHSFLFKWPIFWLVALFGVSSASLMAATVAAVLVTVLALAFMLYKIDRRPLVFGTICLFLALMLLMVPAQPYPGALLPVNMAMLTTRNLEYILYIASMLFVIRAGRVRNWYSLAAVGCLALLIASDKLFATLGLGSALLLIVVYLLVHNWRMARLGVRWLVTVLAATVFSTLLLAGLQLAGVTNFVSGSNLNPYGFTNTPQDGVLGVIYGALGFLTNFGANPAYAANVLRDIPGHLSRELSSMAGVAYCLAFAAVIFGLIHVWRVVRPTLKTSLNKKAKPVVATELSLLLIASTIAAAVIFVATKHYYAVDARYLTIAVFAVFIATATSLRTKVVRPEVLALCGALALLGIGLAVVSAGRAYTQSTAALSDLKHRSGIIAQALEHHKITVLAGDYWRVLPAKVLAGHDMQVMPFSGCTDPRIGLSSTAWRPDLRKNSFAYLLSLDSSLTDYPRCNLEQVVRAYGRPNASLVVSGTLSSPKELILFYDHGINKTETADAEQSLSPSSVLPVGLADLPNTSCEGTTVMNVVAHEDDDLLFLSPDLLHSIQSGNCVRTVFLTAGDSGQNKFYWVNRQLGSQAAYDSMLGKKDVWIQRIVRLDDSRYITVSSPKSNPKISLIFFNLPDGGLQGHGFAASYFESLAKLYSGEVGDMQSVDRQSEYTSAGLTQALSSLMNIYQPAEVRTQADVYSGEFPDHSDHIAAGLFTADAANQYSQVQFAGNFLVPVTRYVGYPVRTAEPNVGGNDLALKEAAFLAYARFDGGVCQSAQQCSETPTYGSYLTRQYGQP
;
A
#
# COMPACT_ATOMS: atom_id res chain seq x y z
N MET A 1 12.55 61.30 -7.06
CA MET A 1 13.45 62.30 -6.44
C MET A 1 14.58 61.56 -5.74
N THR A 2 15.67 61.22 -6.43
CA THR A 2 16.91 62.01 -6.63
C THR A 2 17.75 62.26 -5.34
N ILE A 3 18.71 61.34 -5.10
CA ILE A 3 20.15 61.55 -4.83
C ILE A 3 20.59 62.52 -3.71
N SER A 4 21.35 62.02 -2.70
CA SER A 4 22.82 62.21 -2.56
C SER A 4 23.32 61.97 -1.10
N LYS A 5 24.13 60.91 -0.86
CA LYS A 5 25.58 60.94 -0.48
C LYS A 5 25.88 61.44 0.95
N LYS A 6 26.73 60.81 1.79
CA LYS A 6 28.06 60.17 1.60
C LYS A 6 28.43 59.45 2.92
N LYS A 7 28.83 58.16 2.92
CA LYS A 7 30.20 57.58 2.87
C LYS A 7 30.98 57.49 4.20
N SER A 8 31.29 56.25 4.59
CA SER A 8 32.67 55.70 4.76
C SER A 8 32.58 54.17 4.93
N LYS A 9 32.78 53.35 3.88
CA LYS A 9 34.04 52.64 3.47
C LYS A 9 34.59 51.69 4.57
N LYS A 10 34.89 50.40 4.37
CA LYS A 10 35.14 49.56 3.17
C LYS A 10 35.04 48.05 3.56
N GLN A 11 34.46 47.25 2.68
CA GLN A 11 34.48 45.77 2.52
C GLN A 11 35.67 45.36 1.58
N PRO A 12 35.81 44.11 1.05
CA PRO A 12 36.00 42.77 1.66
C PRO A 12 37.13 41.97 0.90
N ARG A 13 37.37 40.67 1.18
CA ARG A 13 37.52 39.60 0.16
C ARG A 13 37.81 38.19 0.73
N LEU A 14 37.18 37.21 0.08
CA LEU A 14 37.40 35.75 0.07
C LEU A 14 38.84 35.34 -0.28
N HIS A 15 39.39 34.27 0.33
CA HIS A 15 39.44 32.90 -0.24
C HIS A 15 40.26 31.91 0.63
N ALA A 16 39.77 30.66 0.64
CA ALA A 16 40.50 29.37 0.59
C ALA A 16 41.30 28.82 1.82
N ILE A 17 40.74 27.73 2.37
CA ILE A 17 41.32 26.37 2.53
C ILE A 17 42.78 26.29 3.02
N LEU A 18 42.95 25.84 4.27
CA LEU A 18 43.78 24.67 4.63
C LEU A 18 43.55 24.26 6.09
N LEU A 19 43.18 22.98 6.23
CA LEU A 19 42.96 22.27 7.49
C LEU A 19 44.27 22.16 8.30
N SER A 20 44.27 22.62 9.54
CA SER A 20 45.19 22.10 10.57
C SER A 20 44.41 21.46 11.71
N ARG A 21 44.43 20.12 11.71
CA ARG A 21 44.08 19.26 12.84
C ARG A 21 44.84 19.73 14.09
N THR A 22 44.19 20.31 15.11
CA THR A 22 44.59 20.17 16.54
C THR A 22 43.74 20.92 17.58
N GLU A 23 42.63 21.59 17.25
CA GLU A 23 41.86 22.38 18.24
C GLU A 23 40.37 21.96 18.37
N LEU A 24 40.08 20.65 18.34
CA LEU A 24 38.73 20.11 18.65
C LEU A 24 38.77 18.90 19.59
N ALA A 25 39.62 18.94 20.62
CA ALA A 25 39.83 17.82 21.55
C ALA A 25 39.87 18.23 23.03
N ARG A 26 39.04 19.19 23.48
CA ARG A 26 39.06 19.62 24.89
C ARG A 26 37.74 19.84 25.63
N ALA A 27 36.60 19.38 25.12
CA ALA A 27 35.32 19.56 25.82
C ALA A 27 34.43 18.31 25.96
N VAL A 28 35.00 17.11 26.20
CA VAL A 28 34.27 16.00 26.86
C VAL A 28 35.27 15.11 27.61
N ARG A 29 35.41 15.28 28.93
CA ARG A 29 35.98 14.26 29.82
C ARG A 29 35.13 14.16 31.09
N PRO A 30 34.44 13.03 31.35
CA PRO A 30 34.14 12.64 32.71
C PRO A 30 35.31 11.81 33.25
N ARG A 31 36.06 12.37 34.22
CA ARG A 31 37.02 11.61 35.03
C ARG A 31 36.25 10.57 35.86
N PHE A 32 36.46 9.29 35.62
CA PHE A 32 36.20 8.23 36.58
C PHE A 32 37.48 7.40 36.77
N ARG A 33 37.98 7.42 38.00
CA ARG A 33 39.17 6.70 38.50
C ARG A 33 39.09 5.21 38.17
N SER A 34 40.17 4.68 37.62
CA SER A 34 40.51 3.26 37.60
C SER A 34 41.46 2.98 38.76
N ASP A 35 41.04 2.19 39.75
CA ASP A 35 41.97 1.63 40.74
C ASP A 35 42.53 0.30 40.22
N PRO A 36 43.84 0.05 40.27
CA PRO A 36 44.45 -1.25 39.98
C PRO A 36 44.37 -2.19 41.20
N PRO A 37 44.48 -3.52 41.03
CA PRO A 37 44.47 -4.46 42.15
C PRO A 37 45.86 -4.54 42.82
N GLU A 38 45.89 -4.44 44.16
CA GLU A 38 47.07 -4.76 44.99
C GLU A 38 47.38 -6.28 45.01
N PRO A 39 48.66 -6.68 45.15
CA PRO A 39 49.09 -8.08 45.22
C PRO A 39 49.03 -8.65 46.66
N PRO A 40 49.00 -9.99 46.83
CA PRO A 40 48.94 -10.59 48.16
C PRO A 40 50.33 -10.64 48.83
N VAL A 41 50.37 -10.23 50.09
CA VAL A 41 51.51 -10.31 51.01
C VAL A 41 51.82 -11.75 51.41
N LYS A 42 53.11 -12.13 51.40
CA LYS A 42 53.63 -13.39 51.94
C LYS A 42 54.10 -13.24 53.40
N SER A 43 53.94 -14.35 54.12
CA SER A 43 54.73 -14.88 55.25
C SER A 43 54.31 -14.54 56.70
N ARG A 44 53.99 -15.60 57.47
CA ARG A 44 54.86 -16.08 58.55
C ARG A 44 54.50 -17.51 58.99
N ALA A 45 55.53 -18.22 59.44
CA ALA A 45 55.59 -19.65 59.74
C ALA A 45 55.17 -19.99 61.18
N GLY A 46 54.85 -21.28 61.43
CA GLY A 46 54.78 -21.85 62.78
C GLY A 46 54.30 -23.31 62.88
N LYS A 47 55.25 -24.24 63.00
CA LYS A 47 55.28 -25.55 63.72
C LYS A 47 54.07 -26.52 63.59
N ALA A 48 54.19 -27.68 62.93
CA ALA A 48 54.88 -28.93 63.29
C ALA A 48 54.12 -29.84 64.29
N THR A 49 53.63 -31.00 63.80
CA THR A 49 53.65 -32.33 64.48
C THR A 49 53.47 -33.46 63.45
N LYS A 50 54.04 -34.62 63.78
CA LYS A 50 54.48 -35.74 62.92
C LYS A 50 53.49 -36.95 62.88
N LYS A 51 53.34 -37.55 61.67
CA LYS A 51 53.39 -39.01 61.29
C LYS A 51 52.34 -40.02 61.84
N PRO A 52 52.21 -41.27 61.27
CA PRO A 52 52.74 -41.80 59.98
C PRO A 52 51.79 -42.66 59.09
N ALA A 53 52.17 -42.70 57.81
CA ALA A 53 52.24 -43.78 56.81
C ALA A 53 51.50 -45.15 56.95
N LYS A 54 50.90 -45.59 55.82
CA LYS A 54 51.11 -46.93 55.23
C LYS A 54 51.37 -46.82 53.73
N LYS A 55 52.22 -47.74 53.24
CA LYS A 55 52.97 -47.76 51.96
C LYS A 55 52.40 -48.89 51.04
N PRO A 56 52.99 -49.23 49.86
CA PRO A 56 52.31 -49.18 48.56
C PRO A 56 52.17 -50.54 47.85
N THR A 57 51.48 -50.60 46.71
CA THR A 57 51.67 -51.65 45.68
C THR A 57 51.78 -51.04 44.28
N LYS A 58 52.77 -51.53 43.52
CA LYS A 58 53.10 -51.17 42.12
C LYS A 58 52.56 -52.23 41.14
N SER A 59 52.53 -51.81 39.86
CA SER A 59 52.52 -52.58 38.60
C SER A 59 51.15 -52.64 37.91
N SER A 60 50.99 -52.54 36.58
CA SER A 60 51.85 -52.11 35.46
C SER A 60 50.96 -51.85 34.23
N LYS A 61 51.44 -50.99 33.31
CA LYS A 61 51.23 -50.93 31.83
C LYS A 61 49.81 -51.25 31.27
N SER A 62 49.08 -50.25 30.77
CA SER A 62 49.10 -49.73 29.37
C SER A 62 48.31 -50.56 28.34
N SER A 63 47.15 -50.05 27.90
CA SER A 63 46.82 -49.94 26.47
C SER A 63 45.73 -48.88 26.18
N ALA A 64 46.07 -47.99 25.25
CA ALA A 64 45.23 -47.20 24.34
C ALA A 64 43.96 -46.50 24.88
N LYS A 65 44.08 -45.22 25.27
CA LYS A 65 43.00 -44.23 25.12
C LYS A 65 43.32 -43.33 23.94
N ASN A 66 42.41 -43.30 22.96
CA ASN A 66 42.40 -42.37 21.83
C ASN A 66 42.69 -40.92 22.28
N PRO A 67 43.43 -40.12 21.50
CA PRO A 67 43.64 -38.70 21.82
C PRO A 67 42.31 -37.94 21.67
N PRO A 68 42.05 -36.89 22.46
CA PRO A 68 40.79 -36.19 22.40
C PRO A 68 40.72 -35.33 21.13
N LYS A 69 39.70 -35.55 20.28
CA LYS A 69 39.35 -34.73 19.11
C LYS A 69 39.05 -33.24 19.44
N THR A 70 39.20 -32.79 20.68
CA THR A 70 38.85 -31.46 21.20
C THR A 70 40.02 -30.48 21.34
N ASP A 71 41.28 -30.90 21.18
CA ASP A 71 42.45 -30.02 21.40
C ASP A 71 42.56 -28.90 20.34
N TRP A 72 42.30 -29.21 19.06
CA TRP A 72 42.38 -28.23 17.98
C TRP A 72 41.29 -27.14 18.07
N LEU A 73 40.06 -27.51 18.41
CA LEU A 73 38.93 -26.58 18.53
C LEU A 73 39.17 -25.61 19.70
N MET A 74 39.69 -26.10 20.82
CA MET A 74 40.05 -25.27 21.96
C MET A 74 41.16 -24.29 21.64
N ARG A 75 42.18 -24.74 20.88
CA ARG A 75 43.25 -23.86 20.39
C ARG A 75 42.68 -22.75 19.52
N LEU A 76 41.79 -23.07 18.58
CA LEU A 76 41.11 -22.11 17.71
C LEU A 76 40.23 -21.12 18.50
N LEU A 77 39.37 -21.61 19.39
CA LEU A 77 38.47 -20.79 20.22
C LEU A 77 39.21 -19.90 21.22
N ASN A 78 40.47 -20.22 21.55
CA ASN A 78 41.32 -19.41 22.42
C ASN A 78 42.12 -18.35 21.66
N LEU A 79 42.18 -18.40 20.32
CA LEU A 79 42.81 -17.34 19.53
C LEU A 79 42.01 -16.04 19.68
N LYS A 80 42.70 -14.97 20.10
CA LYS A 80 42.09 -13.62 20.21
C LYS A 80 41.49 -13.20 18.87
N GLY A 81 42.20 -13.41 17.76
CA GLY A 81 41.73 -13.09 16.42
C GLY A 81 40.41 -13.78 16.06
N PHE A 82 40.28 -15.07 16.38
CA PHE A 82 39.05 -15.83 16.12
C PHE A 82 37.86 -15.28 16.92
N ARG A 83 38.03 -14.99 18.22
CA ARG A 83 36.95 -14.49 19.08
C ARG A 83 36.38 -13.15 18.58
N TYR A 84 37.25 -12.22 18.20
CA TYR A 84 36.83 -10.94 17.63
C TYR A 84 36.24 -11.12 16.23
N GLY A 85 36.83 -11.99 15.40
CA GLY A 85 36.27 -12.35 14.09
C GLY A 85 34.86 -12.93 14.18
N TYR A 86 34.60 -13.83 15.15
CA TYR A 86 33.26 -14.38 15.42
C TYR A 86 32.25 -13.29 15.80
N ALA A 87 32.63 -12.37 16.70
CA ALA A 87 31.75 -11.27 17.11
C ALA A 87 31.43 -10.32 15.96
N ILE A 88 32.42 -9.97 15.13
CA ILE A 88 32.25 -9.12 13.95
C ILE A 88 31.39 -9.86 12.91
N GLY A 89 31.69 -11.11 12.61
CA GLY A 89 30.91 -11.94 11.68
C GLY A 89 29.44 -12.07 12.13
N ALA A 90 29.19 -12.31 13.42
CA ALA A 90 27.84 -12.34 13.97
C ALA A 90 27.10 -11.00 13.86
N LEU A 91 27.80 -9.87 14.07
CA LEU A 91 27.23 -8.55 13.87
C LEU A 91 26.93 -8.28 12.40
N VAL A 92 27.80 -8.70 11.47
CA VAL A 92 27.55 -8.62 10.02
C VAL A 92 26.33 -9.44 9.64
N VAL A 93 26.20 -10.68 10.15
CA VAL A 93 25.01 -11.51 9.93
C VAL A 93 23.75 -10.82 10.43
N LEU A 94 23.78 -10.22 11.63
CA LEU A 94 22.65 -9.44 12.16
C LEU A 94 22.29 -8.25 11.26
N VAL A 95 23.29 -7.50 10.77
CA VAL A 95 23.05 -6.35 9.88
C VAL A 95 22.47 -6.80 8.55
N VAL A 96 23.07 -7.81 7.91
CA VAL A 96 22.64 -8.32 6.61
C VAL A 96 21.23 -8.92 6.69
N SER A 97 20.94 -9.73 7.72
CA SER A 97 19.60 -10.27 7.91
C SER A 97 18.59 -9.16 8.19
N THR A 98 18.98 -8.13 8.94
CA THR A 98 18.14 -6.95 9.21
C THR A 98 17.78 -6.19 7.95
N ILE A 99 18.75 -5.95 7.07
CA ILE A 99 18.49 -5.33 5.76
C ILE A 99 17.53 -6.19 4.96
N LEU A 100 17.76 -7.50 4.92
CA LEU A 100 16.92 -8.44 4.16
C LEU A 100 15.46 -8.38 4.62
N TRP A 101 15.17 -8.64 5.90
CA TRP A 101 13.76 -8.66 6.34
C TRP A 101 13.11 -7.28 6.36
N ALA A 102 13.88 -6.20 6.55
CA ALA A 102 13.38 -4.85 6.42
C ALA A 102 12.96 -4.51 4.98
N ILE A 103 13.74 -4.93 3.97
CA ILE A 103 13.37 -4.77 2.55
C ILE A 103 12.11 -5.58 2.22
N LEU A 104 12.04 -6.84 2.66
CA LEU A 104 10.88 -7.68 2.41
C LEU A 104 9.61 -7.09 3.03
N GLY A 105 9.67 -6.66 4.30
CA GLY A 105 8.55 -6.01 4.98
C GLY A 105 8.14 -4.69 4.32
N ALA A 106 9.11 -3.83 3.99
CA ALA A 106 8.83 -2.56 3.32
C ALA A 106 8.18 -2.73 1.94
N ARG A 107 8.52 -3.80 1.21
CA ARG A 107 7.87 -4.14 -0.07
C ARG A 107 6.43 -4.64 0.12
N ILE A 108 6.18 -5.47 1.13
CA ILE A 108 4.82 -5.95 1.47
C ILE A 108 3.92 -4.76 1.84
N HIS A 109 4.43 -3.83 2.65
CA HIS A 109 3.67 -2.69 3.16
C HIS A 109 3.81 -1.41 2.30
N GLY A 110 4.40 -1.50 1.11
CA GLY A 110 4.65 -0.35 0.23
C GLY A 110 3.38 0.37 -0.23
N LEU A 111 2.25 -0.33 -0.27
CA LEU A 111 0.93 0.20 -0.59
C LEU A 111 0.00 0.27 0.64
N ASN A 112 0.52 0.15 1.86
CA ASN A 112 -0.32 0.26 3.05
C ASN A 112 -0.68 1.74 3.29
N ALA A 113 -1.99 2.03 3.40
CA ALA A 113 -2.50 3.40 3.53
C ALA A 113 -1.87 4.18 4.70
N ASP A 114 -1.68 3.54 5.87
CA ASP A 114 -1.06 4.20 7.02
C ASP A 114 0.41 4.57 6.73
N GLN A 115 1.14 3.76 5.98
CA GLN A 115 2.51 4.10 5.59
C GLN A 115 2.56 5.30 4.61
N LEU A 116 1.54 5.42 3.76
CA LEU A 116 1.49 6.41 2.69
C LEU A 116 1.02 7.77 3.17
N VAL A 117 -0.01 7.79 4.02
CA VAL A 117 -0.67 9.02 4.44
C VAL A 117 0.27 9.94 5.22
N ASP A 118 1.11 9.37 6.10
CA ASP A 118 1.93 10.15 7.02
C ASP A 118 2.91 11.06 6.27
N PRO A 119 3.72 10.57 5.29
CA PRO A 119 4.49 11.45 4.41
C PRO A 119 3.63 12.40 3.56
N TYR A 120 2.47 11.97 3.06
CA TYR A 120 1.62 12.85 2.25
C TYR A 120 1.15 14.10 3.00
N LEU A 121 0.95 14.01 4.32
CA LEU A 121 0.60 15.17 5.14
C LEU A 121 1.71 16.25 5.17
N PHE A 122 2.93 15.93 4.72
CA PHE A 122 4.06 16.87 4.59
C PHE A 122 4.30 17.34 3.15
N SER A 123 3.42 17.01 2.20
CA SER A 123 3.61 17.32 0.77
C SER A 123 3.62 18.82 0.45
N SER A 124 2.92 19.65 1.23
CA SER A 124 2.95 21.11 1.12
C SER A 124 2.68 21.78 2.48
N ALA A 125 3.00 23.07 2.58
CA ALA A 125 2.72 23.85 3.79
C ALA A 125 1.23 23.88 4.11
N ASP A 126 0.37 24.09 3.10
CA ASP A 126 -1.09 24.11 3.26
C ASP A 126 -1.62 22.73 3.69
N THR A 127 -1.07 21.66 3.11
CA THR A 127 -1.44 20.29 3.48
C THR A 127 -1.10 20.02 4.95
N PHE A 128 0.09 20.43 5.39
CA PHE A 128 0.56 20.21 6.75
C PHE A 128 -0.20 21.06 7.78
N GLN A 129 -0.44 22.34 7.48
CA GLN A 129 -1.24 23.22 8.34
C GLN A 129 -2.69 22.74 8.46
N GLY A 130 -3.27 22.28 7.35
CA GLY A 130 -4.61 21.69 7.30
C GLY A 130 -4.68 20.24 7.81
N ALA A 131 -3.55 19.60 8.12
CA ALA A 131 -3.50 18.22 8.56
C ALA A 131 -4.14 18.04 9.94
N SER A 132 -4.69 16.84 10.15
CA SER A 132 -5.30 16.41 11.41
C SER A 132 -4.67 15.10 11.89
N PHE A 133 -3.68 15.21 12.77
CA PHE A 133 -2.98 14.05 13.33
C PHE A 133 -3.74 13.44 14.52
N PRO A 134 -3.82 12.11 14.65
CA PRO A 134 -4.39 11.47 15.83
C PRO A 134 -3.59 11.82 17.09
N GLY A 135 -4.22 12.42 18.10
CA GLY A 135 -3.54 12.76 19.36
C GLY A 135 -3.05 11.55 20.16
N ALA A 136 -3.53 10.34 19.86
CA ALA A 136 -3.07 9.10 20.48
C ALA A 136 -1.78 8.56 19.82
N HIS A 137 -1.60 8.82 18.51
CA HIS A 137 -0.52 8.29 17.70
C HIS A 137 -0.19 9.26 16.56
N SER A 138 0.46 10.37 16.91
CA SER A 138 0.76 11.48 16.00
C SER A 138 2.06 11.29 15.22
N PHE A 139 2.90 10.34 15.66
CA PHE A 139 4.26 10.13 15.18
C PHE A 139 5.16 11.38 15.22
N LEU A 140 4.89 12.32 16.13
CA LEU A 140 5.65 13.57 16.28
C LEU A 140 7.17 13.38 16.24
N PHE A 141 7.69 12.31 16.84
CA PHE A 141 9.13 12.02 16.84
C PHE A 141 9.70 11.68 15.45
N LYS A 142 8.87 11.15 14.55
CA LYS A 142 9.23 10.73 13.19
C LYS A 142 8.88 11.75 12.11
N TRP A 143 8.21 12.85 12.44
CA TRP A 143 7.90 13.92 11.48
C TRP A 143 9.10 14.35 10.62
N PRO A 144 10.33 14.49 11.15
CA PRO A 144 11.47 14.80 10.30
C PRO A 144 11.74 13.76 9.21
N ILE A 145 11.47 12.48 9.48
CA ILE A 145 11.65 11.39 8.52
C ILE A 145 10.53 11.42 7.47
N PHE A 146 9.28 11.64 7.88
CA PHE A 146 8.16 11.77 6.94
C PHE A 146 8.32 12.97 6.02
N TRP A 147 8.77 14.10 6.56
CA TRP A 147 9.11 15.28 5.77
C TRP A 147 10.22 14.99 4.76
N LEU A 148 11.28 14.26 5.15
CA LEU A 148 12.33 13.83 4.21
C LEU A 148 11.78 12.91 3.11
N VAL A 149 10.90 11.97 3.45
CA VAL A 149 10.24 11.09 2.45
C VAL A 149 9.40 11.92 1.48
N ALA A 150 8.63 12.89 1.98
CA ALA A 150 7.85 13.80 1.16
C ALA A 150 8.74 14.64 0.22
N LEU A 151 9.87 15.15 0.76
CA LEU A 151 10.85 15.94 0.01
C LEU A 151 11.48 15.17 -1.15
N PHE A 152 11.75 13.87 -0.99
CA PHE A 152 12.28 13.00 -2.04
C PHE A 152 11.20 12.37 -2.94
N GLY A 153 9.93 12.76 -2.76
CA GLY A 153 8.78 12.14 -3.41
C GLY A 153 8.38 10.83 -2.71
N VAL A 154 7.10 10.73 -2.36
CA VAL A 154 6.53 9.53 -1.76
C VAL A 154 6.49 8.42 -2.80
N SER A 155 7.38 7.44 -2.67
CA SER A 155 7.53 6.31 -3.59
C SER A 155 7.86 5.04 -2.83
N SER A 156 7.71 3.89 -3.48
CA SER A 156 8.14 2.60 -2.91
C SER A 156 9.62 2.61 -2.52
N ALA A 157 10.47 3.35 -3.23
CA ALA A 157 11.91 3.43 -2.95
C ALA A 157 12.22 4.30 -1.74
N SER A 158 11.64 5.50 -1.64
CA SER A 158 11.89 6.42 -0.53
C SER A 158 11.37 5.86 0.80
N LEU A 159 10.19 5.24 0.78
CA LEU A 159 9.62 4.54 1.94
C LEU A 159 10.47 3.34 2.38
N MET A 160 10.96 2.55 1.42
CA MET A 160 11.83 1.42 1.72
C MET A 160 13.15 1.86 2.33
N ALA A 161 13.79 2.90 1.78
CA ALA A 161 15.04 3.44 2.31
C ALA A 161 14.85 3.96 3.75
N ALA A 162 13.80 4.75 4.00
CA ALA A 162 13.48 5.27 5.32
C ALA A 162 13.18 4.15 6.34
N THR A 163 12.43 3.13 5.93
CA THR A 163 12.10 1.97 6.76
C THR A 163 13.36 1.17 7.11
N VAL A 164 14.20 0.83 6.14
CA VAL A 164 15.46 0.11 6.35
C VAL A 164 16.38 0.90 7.28
N ALA A 165 16.49 2.22 7.09
CA ALA A 165 17.30 3.07 7.96
C ALA A 165 16.78 3.08 9.40
N ALA A 166 15.48 3.28 9.61
CA ALA A 166 14.87 3.31 10.95
C ALA A 166 15.04 1.97 11.68
N VAL A 167 14.85 0.85 10.97
CA VAL A 167 15.05 -0.50 11.49
C VAL A 167 16.51 -0.75 11.85
N LEU A 168 17.45 -0.41 10.95
CA LEU A 168 18.88 -0.57 11.19
C LEU A 168 19.34 0.21 12.42
N VAL A 169 18.92 1.47 12.55
CA VAL A 169 19.24 2.29 13.73
C VAL A 169 18.72 1.62 15.00
N THR A 170 17.50 1.09 14.97
CA THR A 170 16.88 0.41 16.12
C THR A 170 17.66 -0.85 16.52
N VAL A 171 17.95 -1.73 15.56
CA VAL A 171 18.66 -3.00 15.82
C VAL A 171 20.11 -2.75 16.22
N LEU A 172 20.81 -1.82 15.57
CA LEU A 172 22.19 -1.48 15.91
C LEU A 172 22.29 -0.79 17.28
N ALA A 173 21.32 0.05 17.65
CA ALA A 173 21.25 0.62 18.99
C ALA A 173 21.07 -0.47 20.05
N LEU A 174 20.21 -1.47 19.81
CA LEU A 174 20.08 -2.64 20.68
C LEU A 174 21.40 -3.43 20.76
N ALA A 175 22.01 -3.77 19.63
CA ALA A 175 23.30 -4.45 19.60
C ALA A 175 24.39 -3.68 20.37
N PHE A 176 24.45 -2.36 20.21
CA PHE A 176 25.36 -1.51 20.95
C PHE A 176 25.12 -1.56 22.46
N MET A 177 23.86 -1.54 22.91
CA MET A 177 23.51 -1.69 24.32
C MET A 177 23.94 -3.06 24.87
N LEU A 178 23.72 -4.14 24.12
CA LEU A 178 24.14 -5.49 24.48
C LEU A 178 25.67 -5.58 24.62
N TYR A 179 26.41 -5.02 23.67
CA TYR A 179 27.88 -4.93 23.73
C TYR A 179 28.38 -4.14 24.94
N LYS A 180 27.70 -3.04 25.31
CA LYS A 180 28.05 -2.26 26.50
C LYS A 180 27.81 -3.02 27.80
N ILE A 181 26.84 -3.94 27.83
CA ILE A 181 26.53 -4.77 28.99
C ILE A 181 27.52 -5.94 29.13
N ASP A 182 27.81 -6.64 28.04
CA ASP A 182 28.76 -7.76 27.99
C ASP A 182 29.70 -7.66 26.77
N ARG A 183 30.97 -7.35 27.04
CA ARG A 183 32.00 -7.14 26.00
C ARG A 183 32.69 -8.42 25.54
N ARG A 184 32.35 -9.58 26.12
CA ARG A 184 33.03 -10.83 25.78
C ARG A 184 32.62 -11.25 24.36
N PRO A 185 33.56 -11.36 23.40
CA PRO A 185 33.21 -11.49 21.99
C PRO A 185 32.32 -12.69 21.67
N LEU A 186 32.58 -13.85 22.29
CA LEU A 186 31.78 -15.06 22.06
C LEU A 186 30.35 -14.90 22.59
N VAL A 187 30.15 -14.32 23.78
CA VAL A 187 28.81 -14.12 24.35
C VAL A 187 28.03 -13.11 23.50
N PHE A 188 28.65 -11.97 23.20
CA PHE A 188 28.04 -10.92 22.37
C PHE A 188 27.67 -11.44 20.97
N GLY A 189 28.58 -12.16 20.31
CA GLY A 189 28.34 -12.73 18.98
C GLY A 189 27.19 -13.75 19.00
N THR A 190 27.14 -14.65 19.98
CA THR A 190 26.04 -15.62 20.08
C THR A 190 24.69 -14.93 20.31
N ILE A 191 24.64 -13.90 21.16
CA ILE A 191 23.42 -13.10 21.36
C ILE A 191 22.98 -12.42 20.06
N CYS A 192 23.92 -11.86 19.28
CA CYS A 192 23.61 -11.24 17.99
C CYS A 192 23.05 -12.25 16.97
N LEU A 193 23.57 -13.47 16.92
CA LEU A 193 23.06 -14.52 16.03
C LEU A 193 21.63 -14.94 16.41
N PHE A 194 21.31 -15.11 17.70
CA PHE A 194 19.93 -15.42 18.09
C PHE A 194 18.98 -14.24 17.88
N LEU A 195 19.45 -13.00 18.05
CA LEU A 195 18.67 -11.81 17.67
C LEU A 195 18.38 -11.80 16.18
N ALA A 196 19.38 -12.13 15.35
CA ALA A 196 19.23 -12.22 13.89
C ALA A 196 18.22 -13.31 13.48
N LEU A 197 18.32 -14.49 14.09
CA LEU A 197 17.38 -15.60 13.87
C LEU A 197 15.94 -15.19 14.20
N MET A 198 15.72 -14.64 15.40
CA MET A 198 14.39 -14.29 15.88
C MET A 198 13.74 -13.20 15.03
N LEU A 199 14.46 -12.10 14.75
CA LEU A 199 13.92 -10.98 13.98
C LEU A 199 13.62 -11.36 12.52
N LEU A 200 14.46 -12.19 11.91
CA LEU A 200 14.24 -12.70 10.56
C LEU A 200 12.97 -13.58 10.46
N MET A 201 12.59 -14.22 11.57
CA MET A 201 11.43 -15.10 11.64
C MET A 201 10.14 -14.39 12.07
N VAL A 202 10.12 -13.07 12.24
CA VAL A 202 8.89 -12.32 12.54
C VAL A 202 8.14 -12.03 11.22
N PRO A 203 7.00 -12.67 10.96
CA PRO A 203 6.27 -12.51 9.72
C PRO A 203 5.37 -11.28 9.73
N ALA A 204 4.93 -10.84 8.55
CA ALA A 204 3.72 -10.01 8.45
C ALA A 204 2.51 -10.88 8.85
N GLN A 205 1.55 -10.29 9.57
CA GLN A 205 0.36 -11.03 9.98
C GLN A 205 -0.89 -10.58 9.23
N PRO A 206 -1.80 -11.53 8.95
CA PRO A 206 -3.09 -11.22 8.38
C PRO A 206 -3.91 -10.34 9.32
N TYR A 207 -4.54 -9.35 8.71
CA TYR A 207 -5.61 -8.54 9.26
C TYR A 207 -6.75 -8.60 8.25
N PRO A 208 -8.02 -8.44 8.65
CA PRO A 208 -9.10 -8.28 7.69
C PRO A 208 -8.75 -7.29 6.56
N GLY A 209 -8.60 -7.80 5.33
CA GLY A 209 -8.39 -7.01 4.12
C GLY A 209 -6.98 -6.47 3.91
N ALA A 210 -6.05 -6.79 4.81
CA ALA A 210 -4.69 -6.26 4.74
C ALA A 210 -3.67 -7.21 5.41
N LEU A 211 -2.40 -6.90 5.19
CA LEU A 211 -1.31 -7.44 5.98
C LEU A 211 -0.75 -6.31 6.84
N LEU A 212 -0.60 -6.58 8.13
CA LEU A 212 0.00 -5.65 9.08
C LEU A 212 1.35 -6.18 9.56
N PRO A 213 2.34 -5.30 9.72
CA PRO A 213 3.63 -5.68 10.25
C PRO A 213 3.54 -5.95 11.76
N VAL A 214 3.98 -7.14 12.17
CA VAL A 214 4.38 -7.40 13.57
C VAL A 214 5.86 -7.12 13.77
N ASN A 215 6.66 -7.28 12.71
CA ASN A 215 8.04 -6.83 12.69
C ASN A 215 8.11 -5.29 12.62
N MET A 216 9.29 -4.74 12.84
CA MET A 216 9.51 -3.29 12.81
C MET A 216 9.64 -2.72 11.38
N ALA A 217 9.36 -3.52 10.33
CA ALA A 217 9.64 -3.21 8.92
C ALA A 217 8.54 -2.40 8.21
N MET A 218 8.10 -1.33 8.86
CA MET A 218 7.24 -0.31 8.30
C MET A 218 7.52 0.99 9.07
N LEU A 219 7.63 2.12 8.39
CA LEU A 219 8.02 3.38 9.04
C LEU A 219 7.05 3.81 10.15
N THR A 220 5.77 3.49 9.98
CA THR A 220 4.67 3.79 10.91
C THR A 220 4.44 2.67 11.94
N THR A 221 5.42 1.76 12.12
CA THR A 221 5.47 0.88 13.30
C THR A 221 6.38 1.45 14.37
N ARG A 222 6.20 1.00 15.62
CA ARG A 222 7.11 1.36 16.72
C ARG A 222 8.48 0.72 16.49
N ASN A 223 9.50 1.55 16.28
CA ASN A 223 10.89 1.13 16.08
C ASN A 223 11.84 2.03 16.88
N LEU A 224 12.14 3.23 16.36
CA LEU A 224 12.98 4.24 16.99
C LEU A 224 12.41 4.68 18.35
N GLU A 225 11.10 4.62 18.51
CA GLU A 225 10.37 4.90 19.75
C GLU A 225 10.88 4.07 20.93
N TYR A 226 11.20 2.78 20.71
CA TYR A 226 11.73 1.91 21.77
C TYR A 226 13.11 2.37 22.24
N ILE A 227 13.94 2.90 21.33
CA ILE A 227 15.26 3.43 21.68
C ILE A 227 15.13 4.71 22.51
N LEU A 228 14.21 5.60 22.14
CA LEU A 228 13.93 6.81 22.89
C LEU A 228 13.36 6.50 24.29
N TYR A 229 12.48 5.49 24.39
CA TYR A 229 11.96 5.01 25.66
C TYR A 229 13.07 4.48 26.58
N ILE A 230 13.96 3.63 26.05
CA ILE A 230 15.11 3.10 26.79
C ILE A 230 16.08 4.23 27.19
N ALA A 231 16.30 5.23 26.33
CA ALA A 231 17.12 6.39 26.65
C ALA A 231 16.56 7.17 27.84
N SER A 232 15.24 7.39 27.87
CA SER A 232 14.58 8.08 29.00
C SER A 232 14.77 7.30 30.32
N MET A 233 14.63 5.97 30.31
CA MET A 233 14.89 5.12 31.48
C MET A 233 16.35 5.21 31.94
N LEU A 234 17.31 5.18 31.00
CA LEU A 234 18.73 5.32 31.30
C LEU A 234 19.05 6.67 31.94
N PHE A 235 18.39 7.75 31.52
CA PHE A 235 18.54 9.07 32.13
C PHE A 235 17.97 9.11 33.55
N VAL A 236 16.79 8.53 33.82
CA VAL A 236 16.22 8.43 35.18
C VAL A 236 17.12 7.61 36.11
N ILE A 237 17.67 6.51 35.61
CA ILE A 237 18.63 5.68 36.35
C ILE A 237 19.86 6.51 36.75
N ARG A 238 20.45 7.24 35.79
CA ARG A 238 21.67 8.04 36.01
C ARG A 238 21.44 9.29 36.85
N ALA A 239 20.24 9.87 36.84
CA ALA A 239 19.97 11.11 37.53
C ALA A 239 20.20 11.04 39.05
N GLY A 240 19.86 9.91 39.68
CA GLY A 240 20.00 9.68 41.12
C GLY A 240 19.10 10.54 42.03
N ARG A 241 18.72 11.75 41.60
CA ARG A 241 17.88 12.74 42.27
C ARG A 241 16.95 13.42 41.25
N VAL A 242 15.83 13.97 41.71
CA VAL A 242 14.80 14.59 40.84
C VAL A 242 15.30 15.88 40.17
N ARG A 243 16.10 16.71 40.88
CA ARG A 243 16.66 17.96 40.34
C ARG A 243 18.06 17.75 39.76
N ASN A 244 18.14 17.17 38.57
CA ASN A 244 19.37 16.93 37.82
C ASN A 244 19.10 17.17 36.32
N TRP A 245 20.08 17.62 35.54
CA TRP A 245 19.97 17.72 34.07
C TRP A 245 19.52 16.39 33.44
N TYR A 246 20.00 15.26 33.95
CA TYR A 246 19.53 13.95 33.49
C TYR A 246 18.04 13.71 33.74
N SER A 247 17.46 14.25 34.82
CA SER A 247 16.01 14.16 35.05
C SER A 247 15.23 15.02 34.06
N LEU A 248 15.74 16.21 33.74
CA LEU A 248 15.12 17.07 32.73
C LEU A 248 15.20 16.42 31.34
N ALA A 249 16.35 15.85 30.97
CA ALA A 249 16.51 15.10 29.74
C ALA A 249 15.58 13.88 29.67
N ALA A 250 15.39 13.15 30.78
CA ALA A 250 14.45 12.04 30.85
C ALA A 250 13.00 12.50 30.59
N VAL A 251 12.55 13.56 31.27
CA VAL A 251 11.22 14.14 31.09
C VAL A 251 11.04 14.64 29.66
N GLY A 252 12.02 15.37 29.09
CA GLY A 252 11.94 15.91 27.74
C GLY A 252 11.87 14.82 26.66
N CYS A 253 12.76 13.82 26.71
CA CYS A 253 12.72 12.68 25.78
C CYS A 253 11.41 11.90 25.88
N LEU A 254 10.94 11.65 27.10
CA LEU A 254 9.69 10.92 27.31
C LEU A 254 8.46 11.75 26.94
N ALA A 255 8.47 13.07 27.14
CA ALA A 255 7.38 13.96 26.73
C ALA A 255 7.23 14.00 25.21
N LEU A 256 8.36 14.10 24.48
CA LEU A 256 8.37 13.99 23.02
C LEU A 256 7.83 12.64 22.56
N LEU A 257 8.26 11.56 23.22
CA LEU A 257 7.79 10.21 22.92
C LEU A 257 6.29 10.04 23.19
N ILE A 258 5.77 10.52 24.32
CA ILE A 258 4.35 10.44 24.66
C ILE A 258 3.51 11.31 23.72
N ALA A 259 4.03 12.48 23.32
CA ALA A 259 3.36 13.33 22.33
C ALA A 259 3.28 12.65 20.96
N SER A 260 4.32 11.87 20.61
CA SER A 260 4.37 11.03 19.41
C SER A 260 3.43 9.81 19.51
N ASP A 261 3.39 9.16 20.67
CA ASP A 261 2.64 7.92 20.91
C ASP A 261 2.30 7.75 22.39
N LYS A 262 1.02 7.90 22.72
CA LYS A 262 0.53 7.88 24.11
C LYS A 262 0.64 6.51 24.78
N LEU A 263 0.90 5.44 24.02
CA LEU A 263 1.16 4.11 24.59
C LEU A 263 2.32 4.15 25.60
N PHE A 264 3.36 4.96 25.36
CA PHE A 264 4.49 5.01 26.28
C PHE A 264 4.16 5.67 27.63
N ALA A 265 3.08 6.45 27.71
CA ALA A 265 2.54 6.91 28.99
C ALA A 265 1.92 5.74 29.77
N THR A 266 1.11 4.91 29.10
CA THR A 266 0.46 3.76 29.76
C THR A 266 1.48 2.70 30.19
N LEU A 267 2.45 2.37 29.34
CA LEU A 267 3.57 1.49 29.68
C LEU A 267 4.43 2.06 30.81
N GLY A 268 4.70 3.36 30.78
CA GLY A 268 5.46 4.07 31.81
C GLY A 268 4.76 4.02 33.17
N LEU A 269 3.46 4.35 33.21
CA LEU A 269 2.66 4.32 34.43
C LEU A 269 2.53 2.90 34.99
N GLY A 270 2.17 1.93 34.14
CA GLY A 270 2.01 0.54 34.55
C GLY A 270 3.32 -0.06 35.09
N SER A 271 4.44 0.19 34.42
CA SER A 271 5.76 -0.27 34.88
C SER A 271 6.20 0.39 36.18
N ALA A 272 5.94 1.70 36.36
CA ALA A 272 6.26 2.41 37.59
C ALA A 272 5.46 1.87 38.78
N LEU A 273 4.14 1.72 38.63
CA LEU A 273 3.25 1.18 39.67
C LEU A 273 3.64 -0.25 40.04
N LEU A 274 3.88 -1.11 39.05
CA LEU A 274 4.31 -2.49 39.28
C LEU A 274 5.61 -2.55 40.08
N LEU A 275 6.61 -1.74 39.73
CA LEU A 275 7.87 -1.68 40.48
C LEU A 275 7.65 -1.18 41.92
N ILE A 276 6.83 -0.15 42.12
CA ILE A 276 6.55 0.38 43.46
C ILE A 276 5.91 -0.70 44.33
N VAL A 277 4.80 -1.31 43.87
CA VAL A 277 4.05 -2.30 44.63
C VAL A 277 4.93 -3.50 44.97
N VAL A 278 5.57 -4.12 43.97
CA VAL A 278 6.39 -5.33 44.17
C VAL A 278 7.53 -5.06 45.14
N TYR A 279 8.24 -3.95 44.99
CA TYR A 279 9.42 -3.67 45.81
C TYR A 279 9.13 -3.05 47.18
N LEU A 280 7.93 -2.50 47.40
CA LEU A 280 7.45 -2.19 48.75
C LEU A 280 7.12 -3.47 49.53
N LEU A 281 6.47 -4.45 48.89
CA LEU A 281 6.11 -5.74 49.51
C LEU A 281 7.35 -6.55 49.93
N VAL A 282 8.43 -6.52 49.15
CA VAL A 282 9.71 -7.18 49.51
C VAL A 282 10.67 -6.27 50.30
N HIS A 283 10.20 -5.11 50.79
CA HIS A 283 10.97 -4.12 51.54
C HIS A 283 12.28 -3.64 50.88
N ASN A 284 12.34 -3.65 49.54
CA ASN A 284 13.48 -3.15 48.77
C ASN A 284 13.28 -1.67 48.39
N TRP A 285 13.44 -0.79 49.40
CA TRP A 285 13.25 0.67 49.29
C TRP A 285 14.08 1.34 48.19
N ARG A 286 15.18 0.73 47.77
CA ARG A 286 15.99 1.26 46.68
C ARG A 286 15.26 1.13 45.34
N MET A 287 14.70 -0.03 45.05
CA MET A 287 13.96 -0.27 43.81
C MET A 287 12.59 0.42 43.84
N ALA A 288 11.93 0.47 45.00
CA ALA A 288 10.72 1.27 45.17
C ALA A 288 10.97 2.76 44.85
N ARG A 289 12.09 3.35 45.31
CA ARG A 289 12.48 4.73 44.95
C ARG A 289 12.81 4.91 43.47
N LEU A 290 13.33 3.89 42.78
CA LEU A 290 13.47 3.94 41.32
C LEU A 290 12.09 3.99 40.65
N GLY A 291 11.15 3.15 41.10
CA GLY A 291 9.76 3.17 40.65
C GLY A 291 9.08 4.53 40.86
N VAL A 292 9.25 5.15 42.03
CA VAL A 292 8.72 6.51 42.31
C VAL A 292 9.33 7.56 41.40
N ARG A 293 10.65 7.55 41.19
CA ARG A 293 11.31 8.50 40.25
C ARG A 293 10.81 8.31 38.83
N TRP A 294 10.60 7.06 38.41
CA TRP A 294 10.03 6.75 37.11
C TRP A 294 8.59 7.25 37.00
N LEU A 295 7.75 7.02 38.01
CA LEU A 295 6.37 7.52 38.09
C LEU A 295 6.31 9.05 37.94
N VAL A 296 7.13 9.78 38.70
CA VAL A 296 7.20 11.25 38.62
C VAL A 296 7.65 11.72 37.23
N THR A 297 8.62 11.02 36.62
CA THR A 297 9.09 11.33 35.26
C THR A 297 7.97 11.14 34.24
N VAL A 298 7.24 10.03 34.33
CA VAL A 298 6.13 9.72 33.42
C VAL A 298 4.99 10.71 33.59
N LEU A 299 4.57 11.03 34.83
CA LEU A 299 3.52 12.01 35.09
C LEU A 299 3.88 13.40 34.57
N ALA A 300 5.11 13.86 34.85
CA ALA A 300 5.60 15.13 34.32
C ALA A 300 5.63 15.12 32.78
N ALA A 301 6.16 14.05 32.18
CA ALA A 301 6.24 13.91 30.74
C ALA A 301 4.87 13.87 30.06
N THR A 302 3.87 13.24 30.65
CA THR A 302 2.48 13.22 30.15
C THR A 302 1.86 14.63 30.16
N VAL A 303 2.09 15.40 31.23
CA VAL A 303 1.63 16.80 31.29
C VAL A 303 2.33 17.64 30.23
N PHE A 304 3.67 17.58 30.15
CA PHE A 304 4.43 18.32 29.14
C PHE A 304 4.08 17.92 27.71
N SER A 305 3.83 16.64 27.46
CA SER A 305 3.36 16.14 26.16
C SER A 305 2.02 16.76 25.77
N THR A 306 1.07 16.81 26.70
CA THR A 306 -0.26 17.40 26.46
C THR A 306 -0.14 18.90 26.18
N LEU A 307 0.68 19.62 26.96
CA LEU A 307 0.97 21.03 26.74
C LEU A 307 1.68 21.29 25.41
N LEU A 308 2.59 20.41 24.99
CA LEU A 308 3.30 20.50 23.71
C LEU A 308 2.32 20.40 22.54
N LEU A 309 1.45 19.39 22.53
CA LEU A 309 0.45 19.21 21.47
C LEU A 309 -0.54 20.38 21.43
N ALA A 310 -1.03 20.81 22.60
CA ALA A 310 -1.91 21.98 22.71
C ALA A 310 -1.22 23.26 22.22
N GLY A 311 0.06 23.46 22.56
CA GLY A 311 0.86 24.60 22.12
C GLY A 311 1.06 24.64 20.61
N LEU A 312 1.35 23.49 19.97
CA LEU A 312 1.45 23.38 18.52
C LEU A 312 0.12 23.72 17.82
N GLN A 313 -0.99 23.24 18.38
CA GLN A 313 -2.32 23.54 17.84
C GLN A 313 -2.69 25.02 18.01
N LEU A 314 -2.45 25.61 19.19
CA LEU A 314 -2.70 27.03 19.44
C LEU A 314 -1.83 27.95 18.58
N ALA A 315 -0.61 27.52 18.26
CA ALA A 315 0.28 28.23 17.36
C ALA A 315 -0.11 28.09 15.87
N GLY A 316 -1.16 27.34 15.55
CA GLY A 316 -1.62 27.13 14.16
C GLY A 316 -0.66 26.29 13.32
N VAL A 317 0.20 25.46 13.94
CA VAL A 317 1.17 24.63 13.21
C VAL A 317 0.47 23.51 12.44
N THR A 318 -0.44 22.80 13.11
CA THR A 318 -1.29 21.72 12.55
C THR A 318 -2.38 21.37 13.57
N ASN A 319 -3.30 20.48 13.22
CA ASN A 319 -4.41 20.08 14.09
C ASN A 319 -4.17 18.71 14.71
N PHE A 320 -4.58 18.54 15.97
CA PHE A 320 -4.62 17.25 16.65
C PHE A 320 -6.05 16.88 16.98
N VAL A 321 -6.46 15.69 16.56
CA VAL A 321 -7.81 15.19 16.85
C VAL A 321 -7.77 14.25 18.05
N SER A 322 -8.61 14.56 19.04
CA SER A 322 -8.79 13.76 20.25
C SER A 322 -10.23 13.25 20.25
N GLY A 323 -10.41 11.95 20.00
CA GLY A 323 -11.72 11.30 20.03
C GLY A 323 -11.64 9.98 20.78
N SER A 324 -12.67 9.68 21.59
CA SER A 324 -12.90 8.37 22.22
C SER A 324 -13.03 7.23 21.20
N ASN A 325 -13.36 7.57 19.95
CA ASN A 325 -13.51 6.63 18.82
C ASN A 325 -12.19 6.25 18.12
N LEU A 326 -11.04 6.75 18.59
CA LEU A 326 -9.71 6.43 18.01
C LEU A 326 -8.96 5.34 18.78
N ASN A 327 -9.51 4.84 19.90
CA ASN A 327 -9.04 3.60 20.51
C ASN A 327 -10.06 2.51 20.16
N PRO A 328 -9.79 1.64 19.17
CA PRO A 328 -10.76 0.68 18.66
C PRO A 328 -11.13 -0.40 19.71
N TYR A 329 -10.38 -0.50 20.80
CA TYR A 329 -10.51 -1.55 21.80
C TYR A 329 -11.06 -1.00 23.11
N GLY A 330 -12.31 -1.37 23.43
CA GLY A 330 -12.87 -1.21 24.77
C GLY A 330 -12.27 -2.21 25.77
N PHE A 331 -12.58 -2.06 27.05
CA PHE A 331 -12.20 -3.06 28.08
C PHE A 331 -12.92 -4.40 27.86
N THR A 332 -12.29 -5.50 28.25
CA THR A 332 -12.90 -6.83 28.22
C THR A 332 -14.08 -6.89 29.17
N ASN A 333 -15.26 -7.29 28.67
CA ASN A 333 -16.48 -7.33 29.47
C ASN A 333 -17.07 -8.75 29.58
N THR A 334 -16.48 -9.73 28.89
CA THR A 334 -16.91 -11.14 28.93
C THR A 334 -15.72 -12.07 29.25
N PRO A 335 -15.94 -13.25 29.86
CA PRO A 335 -14.88 -14.23 30.07
C PRO A 335 -14.21 -14.71 28.78
N GLN A 336 -14.98 -14.76 27.68
CA GLN A 336 -14.48 -15.11 26.35
C GLN A 336 -13.44 -14.09 25.86
N ASP A 337 -13.72 -12.79 26.01
CA ASP A 337 -12.77 -11.73 25.63
C ASP A 337 -11.45 -11.89 26.40
N GLY A 338 -11.53 -12.21 27.70
CA GLY A 338 -10.35 -12.42 28.55
C GLY A 338 -9.53 -13.64 28.11
N VAL A 339 -10.16 -14.78 27.83
CA VAL A 339 -9.47 -15.99 27.32
C VAL A 339 -8.80 -15.70 25.97
N LEU A 340 -9.50 -15.01 25.08
CA LEU A 340 -8.98 -14.64 23.77
C LEU A 340 -7.77 -13.70 23.89
N GLY A 341 -7.85 -12.70 24.77
CA GLY A 341 -6.73 -11.80 25.08
C GLY A 341 -5.50 -12.55 25.62
N VAL A 342 -5.67 -13.56 26.47
CA VAL A 342 -4.56 -14.40 26.96
C VAL A 342 -3.93 -15.21 25.83
N ILE A 343 -4.75 -15.88 25.00
CA ILE A 343 -4.26 -16.72 23.90
C ILE A 343 -3.52 -15.86 22.86
N TYR A 344 -4.14 -14.78 22.40
CA TYR A 344 -3.52 -13.87 21.43
C TYR A 344 -2.32 -13.13 22.02
N GLY A 345 -2.32 -12.82 23.32
CA GLY A 345 -1.17 -12.25 24.00
C GLY A 345 0.02 -13.21 24.02
N ALA A 346 -0.23 -14.49 24.30
CA ALA A 346 0.81 -15.53 24.28
C ALA A 346 1.35 -15.79 22.87
N LEU A 347 0.45 -15.94 21.88
CA LEU A 347 0.84 -16.12 20.47
C LEU A 347 1.59 -14.89 19.95
N GLY A 348 1.10 -13.70 20.24
CA GLY A 348 1.72 -12.43 19.87
C GLY A 348 3.09 -12.24 20.51
N PHE A 349 3.26 -12.62 21.77
CA PHE A 349 4.58 -12.67 22.41
C PHE A 349 5.53 -13.57 21.61
N LEU A 350 5.12 -14.80 21.29
CA LEU A 350 5.95 -15.72 20.49
C LEU A 350 6.22 -15.19 19.07
N THR A 351 5.24 -14.54 18.42
CA THR A 351 5.39 -13.93 17.10
C THR A 351 6.48 -12.86 17.12
N ASN A 352 6.52 -12.00 18.16
CA ASN A 352 7.56 -10.96 18.30
C ASN A 352 8.98 -11.52 18.43
N PHE A 353 9.13 -12.80 18.81
CA PHE A 353 10.41 -13.51 18.85
C PHE A 353 10.62 -14.44 17.64
N GLY A 354 9.73 -14.42 16.63
CA GLY A 354 9.81 -15.33 15.49
C GLY A 354 9.69 -16.80 15.89
N ALA A 355 9.01 -17.08 17.01
CA ALA A 355 8.87 -18.40 17.61
C ALA A 355 7.44 -18.96 17.49
N ASN A 356 6.57 -18.32 16.71
CA ASN A 356 5.19 -18.73 16.49
C ASN A 356 4.98 -19.35 15.09
N PRO A 357 4.99 -20.68 14.96
CA PRO A 357 4.68 -21.37 13.71
C PRO A 357 3.19 -21.29 13.31
N ALA A 358 2.29 -20.85 14.19
CA ALA A 358 0.86 -20.67 13.88
C ALA A 358 0.49 -19.21 13.58
N TYR A 359 1.45 -18.39 13.14
CA TYR A 359 1.27 -16.95 12.93
C TYR A 359 0.19 -16.59 11.89
N ALA A 360 -0.11 -17.48 10.96
CA ALA A 360 -1.07 -17.27 9.88
C ALA A 360 -2.51 -17.65 10.26
N ALA A 361 -2.74 -18.20 11.46
CA ALA A 361 -4.06 -18.61 11.90
C ALA A 361 -4.93 -17.38 12.23
N ASN A 362 -6.05 -17.23 11.51
CA ASN A 362 -7.03 -16.15 11.74
C ASN A 362 -8.06 -16.53 12.82
N VAL A 363 -8.28 -17.84 13.04
CA VAL A 363 -9.24 -18.36 14.02
C VAL A 363 -8.56 -19.43 14.86
N LEU A 364 -8.95 -19.53 16.14
CA LEU A 364 -8.35 -20.46 17.10
C LEU A 364 -8.36 -21.92 16.63
N ARG A 365 -9.40 -22.35 15.92
CA ARG A 365 -9.56 -23.74 15.45
C ARG A 365 -8.49 -24.17 14.44
N ASP A 366 -7.90 -23.22 13.71
CA ASP A 366 -6.95 -23.51 12.64
C ASP A 366 -5.50 -23.66 13.17
N ILE A 367 -5.25 -23.23 14.42
CA ILE A 367 -3.92 -23.23 15.06
C ILE A 367 -3.23 -24.60 14.99
N PRO A 368 -3.86 -25.74 15.37
CA PRO A 368 -3.18 -27.04 15.34
C PRO A 368 -2.71 -27.46 13.94
N GLY A 369 -3.50 -27.14 12.91
CA GLY A 369 -3.17 -27.42 11.52
C GLY A 369 -1.98 -26.60 11.02
N HIS A 370 -1.95 -25.30 11.32
CA HIS A 370 -0.82 -24.44 10.98
C HIS A 370 0.45 -24.84 11.73
N LEU A 371 0.35 -25.15 13.02
CA LEU A 371 1.46 -25.61 13.86
C LEU A 371 2.12 -26.87 13.28
N SER A 372 1.34 -27.90 12.95
CA SER A 372 1.83 -29.16 12.40
C SER A 372 2.54 -28.96 11.05
N ARG A 373 1.94 -28.16 10.16
CA ARG A 373 2.47 -27.87 8.82
C ARG A 373 3.79 -27.11 8.87
N GLU A 374 3.87 -26.06 9.69
CA GLU A 374 5.09 -25.24 9.78
C GLU A 374 6.22 -25.97 10.53
N LEU A 375 5.91 -26.75 11.57
CA LEU A 375 6.92 -27.55 12.28
C LEU A 375 7.45 -28.73 11.46
N SER A 376 6.66 -29.32 10.57
CA SER A 376 7.12 -30.35 9.63
C SER A 376 7.87 -29.79 8.41
N SER A 377 7.80 -28.47 8.20
CA SER A 377 8.53 -27.80 7.13
C SER A 377 10.02 -27.66 7.44
N MET A 378 10.80 -27.24 6.43
CA MET A 378 12.21 -26.85 6.62
C MET A 378 12.40 -25.73 7.66
N ALA A 379 11.37 -24.90 7.89
CA ALA A 379 11.40 -23.83 8.88
C ALA A 379 11.21 -24.33 10.33
N GLY A 380 10.72 -25.57 10.51
CA GLY A 380 10.45 -26.13 11.84
C GLY A 380 11.65 -26.11 12.78
N VAL A 381 12.84 -26.38 12.26
CA VAL A 381 14.10 -26.30 13.04
C VAL A 381 14.37 -24.86 13.51
N ALA A 382 14.13 -23.87 12.65
CA ALA A 382 14.31 -22.46 13.01
C ALA A 382 13.32 -22.02 14.10
N TYR A 383 12.04 -22.42 13.99
CA TYR A 383 11.03 -22.17 15.03
C TYR A 383 11.40 -22.84 16.37
N CYS A 384 11.85 -24.10 16.35
CA CYS A 384 12.29 -24.81 17.56
C CYS A 384 13.49 -24.12 18.23
N LEU A 385 14.48 -23.66 17.44
CA LEU A 385 15.63 -22.92 17.95
C LEU A 385 15.23 -21.56 18.52
N ALA A 386 14.34 -20.81 17.85
CA ALA A 386 13.80 -19.55 18.35
C ALA A 386 13.03 -19.77 19.65
N PHE A 387 12.16 -20.78 19.71
CA PHE A 387 11.39 -21.12 20.91
C PHE A 387 12.28 -21.52 22.09
N ALA A 388 13.31 -22.35 21.87
CA ALA A 388 14.29 -22.71 22.89
C ALA A 388 15.05 -21.47 23.41
N ALA A 389 15.38 -20.53 22.52
CA ALA A 389 16.03 -19.28 22.89
C ALA A 389 15.08 -18.31 23.65
N VAL A 390 13.78 -18.32 23.37
CA VAL A 390 12.76 -17.62 24.19
C VAL A 390 12.75 -18.19 25.61
N ILE A 391 12.66 -19.51 25.77
CA ILE A 391 12.70 -20.17 27.09
C ILE A 391 14.00 -19.81 27.83
N PHE A 392 15.14 -19.90 27.15
CA PHE A 392 16.43 -19.50 27.71
C PHE A 392 16.43 -18.04 28.18
N GLY A 393 15.90 -17.14 27.36
CA GLY A 393 15.72 -15.73 27.69
C GLY A 393 14.87 -15.52 28.95
N LEU A 394 13.72 -16.20 29.06
CA LEU A 394 12.83 -16.14 30.22
C LEU A 394 13.49 -16.66 31.50
N ILE A 395 14.28 -17.74 31.42
CA ILE A 395 15.10 -18.22 32.55
C ILE A 395 16.08 -17.13 33.01
N HIS A 396 16.69 -16.42 32.06
CA HIS A 396 17.62 -15.34 32.38
C HIS A 396 16.93 -14.08 32.91
N VAL A 397 15.73 -13.74 32.43
CA VAL A 397 14.84 -12.73 33.03
C VAL A 397 14.59 -13.05 34.50
N TRP A 398 14.16 -14.28 34.81
CA TRP A 398 13.97 -14.72 36.20
C TRP A 398 15.24 -14.65 37.03
N ARG A 399 16.41 -14.98 36.45
CA ARG A 399 17.71 -14.86 37.13
C ARG A 399 18.10 -13.41 37.46
N VAL A 400 17.62 -12.43 36.71
CA VAL A 400 17.81 -11.00 37.02
C VAL A 400 16.84 -10.53 38.10
N VAL A 401 15.59 -10.99 38.08
CA VAL A 401 14.53 -10.60 39.03
C VAL A 401 14.68 -11.29 40.39
N ARG A 402 14.95 -12.60 40.43
CA ARG A 402 14.97 -13.39 41.68
C ARG A 402 15.89 -12.81 42.78
N PRO A 403 17.11 -12.33 42.49
CA PRO A 403 17.97 -11.74 43.52
C PRO A 403 17.43 -10.43 44.10
N THR A 404 16.64 -9.66 43.34
CA THR A 404 16.14 -8.34 43.74
C THR A 404 14.91 -8.43 44.64
N LEU A 405 14.23 -9.59 44.65
CA LEU A 405 13.11 -9.92 45.53
C LEU A 405 13.52 -10.35 46.94
N LYS A 406 14.82 -10.54 47.22
CA LYS A 406 15.31 -10.93 48.55
C LYS A 406 15.61 -9.71 49.42
N THR A 407 15.08 -9.70 50.65
CA THR A 407 15.12 -8.60 51.64
C THR A 407 16.54 -8.18 52.07
N SER A 408 17.55 -9.04 51.87
CA SER A 408 18.94 -8.87 52.33
C SER A 408 19.92 -8.55 51.19
N LEU A 409 19.61 -7.58 50.33
CA LEU A 409 20.66 -7.04 49.45
C LEU A 409 21.54 -6.07 50.23
N ASN A 410 22.79 -6.49 50.41
CA ASN A 410 23.89 -5.78 51.04
C ASN A 410 23.83 -4.26 50.74
N LYS A 411 23.60 -3.41 51.77
CA LYS A 411 23.43 -1.94 51.63
C LYS A 411 24.60 -1.24 50.90
N LYS A 412 25.73 -1.94 50.70
CA LYS A 412 26.96 -1.47 50.02
C LYS A 412 27.11 -1.89 48.54
N ALA A 413 26.16 -2.65 47.96
CA ALA A 413 26.29 -3.11 46.57
C ALA A 413 26.13 -1.95 45.54
N LYS A 414 27.16 -1.72 44.72
CA LYS A 414 27.19 -0.64 43.71
C LYS A 414 26.04 -0.77 42.70
N PRO A 415 25.43 0.36 42.25
CA PRO A 415 24.44 0.36 41.18
C PRO A 415 24.94 -0.31 39.91
N VAL A 416 24.17 -1.29 39.44
CA VAL A 416 24.34 -1.88 38.12
C VAL A 416 23.22 -1.36 37.23
N VAL A 417 23.54 -0.33 36.44
CA VAL A 417 22.60 0.31 35.48
C VAL A 417 21.88 -0.72 34.61
N ALA A 418 22.58 -1.77 34.18
CA ALA A 418 22.00 -2.85 33.36
C ALA A 418 20.89 -3.63 34.08
N THR A 419 21.01 -3.85 35.39
CA THR A 419 19.98 -4.52 36.19
C THR A 419 18.75 -3.63 36.37
N GLU A 420 18.96 -2.35 36.71
CA GLU A 420 17.86 -1.39 36.88
C GLU A 420 17.09 -1.16 35.56
N LEU A 421 17.80 -1.09 34.42
CA LEU A 421 17.19 -1.02 33.10
C LEU A 421 16.40 -2.30 32.77
N SER A 422 16.99 -3.47 33.03
CA SER A 422 16.31 -4.76 32.80
C SER A 422 14.97 -4.81 33.56
N LEU A 423 14.96 -4.39 34.83
CA LEU A 423 13.74 -4.41 35.65
C LEU A 423 12.65 -3.47 35.14
N LEU A 424 13.02 -2.25 34.71
CA LEU A 424 12.07 -1.29 34.13
C LEU A 424 11.46 -1.81 32.82
N LEU A 425 12.27 -2.44 31.97
CA LEU A 425 11.81 -3.03 30.72
C LEU A 425 10.93 -4.26 30.96
N ILE A 426 11.31 -5.16 31.86
CA ILE A 426 10.49 -6.31 32.27
C ILE A 426 9.13 -5.82 32.81
N ALA A 427 9.13 -4.80 33.67
CA ALA A 427 7.91 -4.22 34.20
C ALA A 427 7.04 -3.57 33.10
N SER A 428 7.67 -2.94 32.09
CA SER A 428 6.96 -2.40 30.92
C SER A 428 6.36 -3.50 30.04
N THR A 429 7.07 -4.62 29.86
CA THR A 429 6.54 -5.78 29.15
C THR A 429 5.35 -6.40 29.87
N ILE A 430 5.42 -6.53 31.20
CA ILE A 430 4.28 -7.01 32.01
C ILE A 430 3.10 -6.05 31.90
N ALA A 431 3.34 -4.73 32.00
CA ALA A 431 2.29 -3.73 31.82
C ALA A 431 1.66 -3.81 30.42
N ALA A 432 2.45 -3.97 29.36
CA ALA A 432 1.95 -4.16 28.00
C ALA A 432 1.06 -5.40 27.89
N ALA A 433 1.48 -6.53 28.46
CA ALA A 433 0.72 -7.77 28.46
C ALA A 433 -0.59 -7.66 29.25
N VAL A 434 -0.56 -7.02 30.43
CA VAL A 434 -1.77 -6.79 31.25
C VAL A 434 -2.76 -5.90 30.52
N ILE A 435 -2.29 -4.80 29.92
CA ILE A 435 -3.16 -3.88 29.15
C ILE A 435 -3.79 -4.63 27.98
N PHE A 436 -2.98 -5.38 27.22
CA PHE A 436 -3.48 -6.18 26.09
C PHE A 436 -4.56 -7.18 26.53
N VAL A 437 -4.33 -7.94 27.61
CA VAL A 437 -5.32 -8.91 28.12
C VAL A 437 -6.57 -8.21 28.65
N ALA A 438 -6.46 -6.98 29.15
CA ALA A 438 -7.57 -6.21 29.69
C ALA A 438 -8.40 -5.46 28.61
N THR A 439 -7.95 -5.44 27.36
CA THR A 439 -8.65 -4.82 26.23
C THR A 439 -9.18 -5.86 25.24
N LYS A 440 -10.29 -5.55 24.57
CA LYS A 440 -10.88 -6.42 23.55
C LYS A 440 -9.96 -6.48 22.35
N HIS A 441 -9.57 -7.68 21.93
CA HIS A 441 -8.79 -7.89 20.72
C HIS A 441 -9.44 -8.95 19.85
N TYR A 442 -9.45 -8.70 18.55
CA TYR A 442 -10.09 -9.59 17.59
C TYR A 442 -9.06 -10.38 16.78
N TYR A 443 -7.79 -9.93 16.76
CA TYR A 443 -6.73 -10.52 15.95
C TYR A 443 -5.40 -10.62 16.70
N ALA A 444 -4.59 -11.63 16.37
CA ALA A 444 -3.27 -11.83 16.99
C ALA A 444 -2.27 -10.69 16.65
N VAL A 445 -2.45 -10.02 15.50
CA VAL A 445 -1.59 -8.90 15.07
C VAL A 445 -1.70 -7.68 15.99
N ASP A 446 -2.79 -7.56 16.74
CA ASP A 446 -2.99 -6.49 17.72
C ASP A 446 -1.95 -6.53 18.84
N ALA A 447 -1.31 -7.69 19.06
CA ALA A 447 -0.27 -7.88 20.07
C ALA A 447 1.10 -7.29 19.69
N ARG A 448 1.21 -6.55 18.58
CA ARG A 448 2.43 -5.85 18.15
C ARG A 448 3.02 -4.89 19.20
N TYR A 449 2.25 -4.46 20.20
CA TYR A 449 2.78 -3.67 21.32
C TYR A 449 3.75 -4.47 22.23
N LEU A 450 3.72 -5.80 22.16
CA LEU A 450 4.61 -6.69 22.91
C LEU A 450 6.05 -6.73 22.35
N THR A 451 6.38 -6.03 21.27
CA THR A 451 7.77 -5.96 20.76
C THR A 451 8.77 -5.45 21.81
N ILE A 452 8.32 -4.66 22.79
CA ILE A 452 9.15 -4.24 23.94
C ILE A 452 9.75 -5.44 24.71
N ALA A 453 9.09 -6.60 24.67
CA ALA A 453 9.58 -7.85 25.26
C ALA A 453 10.93 -8.28 24.67
N VAL A 454 11.16 -8.06 23.38
CA VAL A 454 12.43 -8.39 22.71
C VAL A 454 13.57 -7.64 23.39
N PHE A 455 13.40 -6.32 23.57
CA PHE A 455 14.39 -5.50 24.27
C PHE A 455 14.60 -5.96 25.72
N ALA A 456 13.51 -6.23 26.45
CA ALA A 456 13.57 -6.68 27.84
C ALA A 456 14.33 -8.01 28.00
N VAL A 457 14.00 -9.01 27.19
CA VAL A 457 14.59 -10.35 27.26
C VAL A 457 16.06 -10.33 26.86
N PHE A 458 16.43 -9.66 25.76
CA PHE A 458 17.83 -9.60 25.32
C PHE A 458 18.71 -8.81 26.29
N ILE A 459 18.25 -7.67 26.80
CA ILE A 459 18.98 -6.85 27.79
C ILE A 459 19.12 -7.61 29.12
N ALA A 460 18.07 -8.29 29.58
CA ALA A 460 18.13 -9.12 30.79
C ALA A 460 19.08 -10.32 30.61
N THR A 461 19.08 -10.94 29.44
CA THR A 461 19.98 -12.06 29.10
C THR A 461 21.44 -11.63 29.14
N ALA A 462 21.79 -10.52 28.47
CA ALA A 462 23.15 -9.96 28.53
C ALA A 462 23.54 -9.58 29.98
N THR A 463 22.62 -8.97 30.72
CA THR A 463 22.83 -8.57 32.13
C THR A 463 23.12 -9.77 33.03
N SER A 464 22.36 -10.85 32.86
CA SER A 464 22.51 -12.10 33.61
C SER A 464 23.82 -12.80 33.26
N LEU A 465 24.12 -12.93 31.96
CA LEU A 465 25.30 -13.63 31.47
C LEU A 465 26.60 -12.95 31.85
N ARG A 466 26.62 -11.61 31.98
CA ARG A 466 27.82 -10.81 32.37
C ARG A 466 28.61 -11.39 33.56
N THR A 467 27.92 -12.03 34.50
CA THR A 467 28.52 -12.57 35.74
C THR A 467 28.79 -14.08 35.69
N LYS A 468 28.42 -14.76 34.60
CA LYS A 468 28.55 -16.21 34.43
C LYS A 468 29.71 -16.56 33.51
N VAL A 469 30.46 -17.60 33.86
CA VAL A 469 31.48 -18.20 32.99
C VAL A 469 30.81 -19.31 32.17
N VAL A 470 30.68 -19.09 30.87
CA VAL A 470 30.15 -20.09 29.93
C VAL A 470 31.33 -20.67 29.15
N ARG A 471 31.33 -21.99 28.95
CA ARG A 471 32.38 -22.67 28.19
C ARG A 471 32.39 -22.19 26.73
N PRO A 472 33.55 -21.79 26.16
CA PRO A 472 33.64 -21.33 24.78
C PRO A 472 33.05 -22.30 23.75
N GLU A 473 33.22 -23.61 23.95
CA GLU A 473 32.71 -24.66 23.06
C GLU A 473 31.18 -24.65 22.98
N VAL A 474 30.51 -24.39 24.10
CA VAL A 474 29.04 -24.30 24.16
C VAL A 474 28.56 -23.07 23.40
N LEU A 475 29.22 -21.92 23.56
CA LEU A 475 28.88 -20.70 22.81
C LEU A 475 29.11 -20.88 21.30
N ALA A 476 30.19 -21.57 20.92
CA ALA A 476 30.48 -21.89 19.53
C ALA A 476 29.41 -22.82 18.93
N LEU A 477 29.00 -23.87 19.65
CA LEU A 477 27.92 -24.77 19.24
C LEU A 477 26.58 -24.02 19.10
N CYS A 478 26.21 -23.22 20.10
CA CYS A 478 25.02 -22.38 20.04
C CYS A 478 25.06 -21.41 18.86
N GLY A 479 26.24 -20.83 18.56
CA GLY A 479 26.45 -20.01 17.38
C GLY A 479 26.26 -20.76 16.07
N ALA A 480 26.79 -21.97 15.95
CA ALA A 480 26.63 -22.81 14.76
C ALA A 480 25.16 -23.20 14.54
N LEU A 481 24.45 -23.56 15.61
CA LEU A 481 23.01 -23.85 15.56
C LEU A 481 22.21 -22.60 15.15
N ALA A 482 22.55 -21.43 15.67
CA ALA A 482 21.91 -20.18 15.28
C ALA A 482 22.16 -19.86 13.79
N LEU A 483 23.38 -20.07 13.27
CA LEU A 483 23.68 -19.90 11.84
C LEU A 483 22.89 -20.86 10.95
N LEU A 484 22.77 -22.14 11.35
CA LEU A 484 21.91 -23.10 10.66
C LEU A 484 20.45 -22.64 10.66
N GLY A 485 19.95 -22.22 11.81
CA GLY A 485 18.60 -21.65 11.96
C GLY A 485 18.38 -20.44 11.05
N ILE A 486 19.36 -19.53 10.95
CA ILE A 486 19.28 -18.34 10.09
C ILE A 486 19.19 -18.75 8.62
N GLY A 487 19.99 -19.73 8.17
CA GLY A 487 19.91 -20.23 6.79
C GLY A 487 18.52 -20.74 6.43
N LEU A 488 17.89 -21.50 7.33
CA LEU A 488 16.52 -21.98 7.17
C LEU A 488 15.48 -20.86 7.27
N ALA A 489 15.71 -19.89 8.17
CA ALA A 489 14.86 -18.72 8.33
C ALA A 489 14.85 -17.81 7.09
N VAL A 490 15.97 -17.68 6.36
CA VAL A 490 16.01 -16.94 5.08
C VAL A 490 15.06 -17.57 4.06
N VAL A 491 15.08 -18.89 3.94
CA VAL A 491 14.18 -19.62 3.01
C VAL A 491 12.73 -19.42 3.43
N SER A 492 12.43 -19.52 4.72
CA SER A 492 11.08 -19.32 5.25
C SER A 492 10.58 -17.88 5.04
N ALA A 493 11.42 -16.87 5.28
CA ALA A 493 11.10 -15.47 5.02
C ALA A 493 10.80 -15.22 3.53
N GLY A 494 11.55 -15.87 2.61
CA GLY A 494 11.27 -15.83 1.19
C GLY A 494 9.91 -16.43 0.83
N ARG A 495 9.56 -17.59 1.40
CA ARG A 495 8.22 -18.20 1.21
C ARG A 495 7.10 -17.33 1.77
N ALA A 496 7.25 -16.82 2.98
CA ALA A 496 6.29 -15.91 3.61
C ALA A 496 6.09 -14.64 2.78
N TYR A 497 7.16 -14.09 2.20
CA TYR A 497 7.07 -12.97 1.26
C TYR A 497 6.26 -13.34 0.02
N THR A 498 6.55 -14.47 -0.65
CA THR A 498 5.78 -14.90 -1.84
C THR A 498 4.29 -15.10 -1.55
N GLN A 499 3.96 -15.69 -0.40
CA GLN A 499 2.58 -15.88 0.04
C GLN A 499 1.89 -14.53 0.32
N SER A 500 2.59 -13.62 0.99
CA SER A 500 2.09 -12.27 1.28
C SER A 500 1.84 -11.45 0.01
N THR A 501 2.75 -11.53 -0.96
CA THR A 501 2.58 -10.86 -2.25
C THR A 501 1.44 -11.44 -3.07
N ALA A 502 1.23 -12.76 -3.02
CA ALA A 502 0.09 -13.40 -3.67
C ALA A 502 -1.23 -12.94 -3.03
N ALA A 503 -1.28 -12.86 -1.70
CA ALA A 503 -2.46 -12.39 -0.96
C ALA A 503 -2.84 -10.92 -1.26
N LEU A 504 -1.87 -10.06 -1.59
CA LEU A 504 -2.09 -8.66 -1.94
C LEU A 504 -2.21 -8.40 -3.46
N SER A 505 -2.07 -9.43 -4.30
CA SER A 505 -1.99 -9.28 -5.75
C SER A 505 -3.26 -8.69 -6.37
N ASP A 506 -4.43 -9.17 -5.95
CA ASP A 506 -5.74 -8.66 -6.41
C ASP A 506 -5.93 -7.18 -6.05
N LEU A 507 -5.66 -6.81 -4.79
CA LEU A 507 -5.75 -5.41 -4.36
C LEU A 507 -4.82 -4.49 -5.14
N LYS A 508 -3.58 -4.95 -5.42
CA LYS A 508 -2.59 -4.21 -6.22
C LYS A 508 -3.06 -4.08 -7.68
N HIS A 509 -3.60 -5.15 -8.26
CA HIS A 509 -4.13 -5.15 -9.63
C HIS A 509 -5.30 -4.16 -9.77
N ARG A 510 -6.29 -4.25 -8.89
CA ARG A 510 -7.43 -3.31 -8.86
C ARG A 510 -6.99 -1.86 -8.68
N SER A 511 -6.02 -1.60 -7.80
CA SER A 511 -5.46 -0.25 -7.60
C SER A 511 -4.77 0.28 -8.86
N GLY A 512 -4.14 -0.59 -9.66
CA GLY A 512 -3.57 -0.24 -10.95
C GLY A 512 -4.63 0.12 -12.00
N ILE A 513 -5.75 -0.61 -12.04
CA ILE A 513 -6.91 -0.28 -12.90
C ILE A 513 -7.47 1.09 -12.51
N ILE A 514 -7.64 1.37 -11.21
CA ILE A 514 -8.13 2.67 -10.73
C ILE A 514 -7.18 3.80 -11.15
N ALA A 515 -5.87 3.61 -10.97
CA ALA A 515 -4.87 4.61 -11.34
C ALA A 515 -4.91 4.95 -12.84
N GLN A 516 -4.95 3.92 -13.70
CA GLN A 516 -5.06 4.11 -15.14
C GLN A 516 -6.40 4.75 -15.54
N ALA A 517 -7.51 4.36 -14.90
CA ALA A 517 -8.81 4.95 -15.16
C ALA A 517 -8.82 6.46 -14.91
N LEU A 518 -8.18 6.92 -13.83
CA LEU A 518 -8.10 8.34 -13.48
C LEU A 518 -7.22 9.14 -14.43
N GLU A 519 -6.08 8.58 -14.84
CA GLU A 519 -5.15 9.19 -15.78
C GLU A 519 -5.82 9.41 -17.15
N HIS A 520 -6.50 8.39 -17.68
CA HIS A 520 -7.14 8.44 -18.99
C HIS A 520 -8.42 9.30 -19.01
N HIS A 521 -9.22 9.26 -17.93
CA HIS A 521 -10.42 10.10 -17.80
C HIS A 521 -10.11 11.56 -17.40
N LYS A 522 -8.83 11.89 -17.18
CA LYS A 522 -8.32 13.22 -16.78
C LYS A 522 -8.97 13.77 -15.50
N ILE A 523 -9.29 12.87 -14.55
CA ILE A 523 -9.85 13.24 -13.24
C ILE A 523 -8.74 13.35 -12.20
N THR A 524 -8.67 14.51 -11.55
CA THR A 524 -7.61 14.81 -10.58
C THR A 524 -8.02 14.56 -9.13
N VAL A 525 -9.28 14.25 -8.84
CA VAL A 525 -9.77 14.04 -7.47
C VAL A 525 -10.41 12.66 -7.34
N LEU A 526 -9.85 11.82 -6.45
CA LEU A 526 -10.40 10.51 -6.09
C LEU A 526 -10.95 10.53 -4.65
N ALA A 527 -12.25 10.32 -4.51
CA ALA A 527 -12.94 10.19 -3.22
C ALA A 527 -13.32 8.73 -2.94
N GLY A 528 -13.34 8.32 -1.66
CA GLY A 528 -13.76 6.98 -1.26
C GLY A 528 -12.99 6.43 -0.06
N ASP A 529 -13.01 5.11 0.11
CA ASP A 529 -12.38 4.41 1.22
C ASP A 529 -10.90 4.77 1.36
N TYR A 530 -10.51 5.27 2.53
CA TYR A 530 -9.13 5.57 2.94
C TYR A 530 -8.14 4.46 2.56
N TRP A 531 -8.52 3.20 2.77
CA TRP A 531 -7.68 2.04 2.51
C TRP A 531 -7.47 1.74 1.02
N ARG A 532 -8.28 2.34 0.14
CA ARG A 532 -8.26 2.12 -1.31
C ARG A 532 -7.75 3.33 -2.10
N VAL A 533 -8.13 4.54 -1.70
CA VAL A 533 -7.75 5.76 -2.44
C VAL A 533 -6.27 6.13 -2.30
N LEU A 534 -5.67 5.90 -1.12
CA LEU A 534 -4.25 6.18 -0.89
C LEU A 534 -3.31 5.27 -1.70
N PRO A 535 -3.50 3.94 -1.75
CA PRO A 535 -2.76 3.08 -2.66
C PRO A 535 -2.91 3.49 -4.13
N ALA A 536 -4.12 3.85 -4.56
CA ALA A 536 -4.37 4.29 -5.93
C ALA A 536 -3.59 5.56 -6.29
N LYS A 537 -3.48 6.53 -5.36
CA LYS A 537 -2.67 7.76 -5.54
C LYS A 537 -1.21 7.46 -5.87
N VAL A 538 -0.59 6.54 -5.14
CA VAL A 538 0.81 6.18 -5.36
C VAL A 538 1.04 5.64 -6.77
N LEU A 539 0.05 4.92 -7.31
CA LEU A 539 0.12 4.31 -8.63
C LEU A 539 -0.28 5.28 -9.75
N ALA A 540 -1.20 6.22 -9.50
CA ALA A 540 -1.65 7.23 -10.46
C ALA A 540 -0.66 8.39 -10.65
N GLY A 541 0.25 8.61 -9.70
CA GLY A 541 1.26 9.65 -9.78
C GLY A 541 0.94 10.92 -8.98
N HIS A 542 1.71 11.98 -9.20
CA HIS A 542 1.79 13.13 -8.28
C HIS A 542 0.64 14.13 -8.38
N ASP A 543 -0.03 14.23 -9.53
CA ASP A 543 -1.06 15.24 -9.80
C ASP A 543 -2.45 14.86 -9.26
N MET A 544 -2.62 13.61 -8.81
CA MET A 544 -3.88 13.11 -8.27
C MET A 544 -4.06 13.52 -6.80
N GLN A 545 -5.13 14.24 -6.49
CA GLN A 545 -5.60 14.51 -5.14
C GLN A 545 -6.50 13.36 -4.65
N VAL A 546 -6.41 13.04 -3.36
CA VAL A 546 -7.30 12.06 -2.71
C VAL A 546 -8.15 12.74 -1.67
N MET A 547 -9.40 12.34 -1.55
CA MET A 547 -10.32 12.76 -0.50
C MET A 547 -10.79 11.52 0.28
N PRO A 548 -10.00 11.04 1.25
CA PRO A 548 -10.31 9.81 1.97
C PRO A 548 -11.54 10.00 2.87
N PHE A 549 -12.42 9.01 2.87
CA PHE A 549 -13.66 9.00 3.65
C PHE A 549 -13.61 8.03 4.83
N SER A 550 -14.38 8.32 5.87
CA SER A 550 -14.64 7.41 7.02
C SER A 550 -16.03 6.79 6.98
N GLY A 551 -16.93 7.34 6.16
CA GLY A 551 -18.24 6.78 5.84
C GLY A 551 -18.51 6.92 4.33
N CYS A 552 -19.72 6.61 3.87
CA CYS A 552 -20.01 6.66 2.43
C CYS A 552 -19.98 8.08 1.85
N THR A 553 -20.15 9.10 2.68
CA THR A 553 -20.21 10.50 2.25
C THR A 553 -19.39 11.43 3.14
N ASP A 554 -18.88 10.92 4.25
CA ASP A 554 -18.25 11.73 5.29
C ASP A 554 -16.73 11.74 5.13
N PRO A 555 -16.11 12.91 4.90
CA PRO A 555 -14.66 13.02 4.82
C PRO A 555 -14.00 12.57 6.12
N ARG A 556 -12.95 11.76 5.99
CA ARG A 556 -12.16 11.29 7.13
C ARG A 556 -11.49 12.49 7.80
N ILE A 557 -11.61 12.56 9.13
CA ILE A 557 -11.02 13.65 9.91
C ILE A 557 -9.56 13.36 10.26
N GLY A 558 -9.26 12.22 10.91
CA GLY A 558 -7.90 11.85 11.31
C GLY A 558 -7.08 11.26 10.17
N LEU A 559 -5.77 11.55 10.15
CA LEU A 559 -4.86 11.18 9.04
C LEU A 559 -5.39 11.70 7.70
N SER A 560 -5.78 12.97 7.69
CA SER A 560 -6.32 13.67 6.52
C SER A 560 -6.01 15.15 6.64
N SER A 561 -6.17 15.89 5.54
CA SER A 561 -5.97 17.34 5.50
C SER A 561 -7.19 18.05 4.92
N THR A 562 -7.51 19.23 5.44
CA THR A 562 -8.55 20.09 4.83
C THR A 562 -8.15 20.57 3.43
N ALA A 563 -6.84 20.66 3.14
CA ALA A 563 -6.33 20.97 1.80
C ALA A 563 -6.65 19.88 0.77
N TRP A 564 -7.07 18.68 1.20
CA TRP A 564 -7.45 17.56 0.35
C TRP A 564 -8.95 17.51 0.02
N ARG A 565 -9.71 18.55 0.39
CA ARG A 565 -11.18 18.58 0.28
C ARG A 565 -11.63 19.67 -0.69
N PRO A 566 -11.46 19.48 -2.01
CA PRO A 566 -11.99 20.41 -2.99
C PRO A 566 -13.53 20.43 -2.94
N ASP A 567 -14.14 21.53 -3.38
CA ASP A 567 -15.60 21.63 -3.49
C ASP A 567 -16.09 20.74 -4.64
N LEU A 568 -16.61 19.56 -4.30
CA LEU A 568 -17.08 18.54 -5.25
C LEU A 568 -18.28 19.00 -6.11
N ARG A 569 -18.92 20.13 -5.78
CA ARG A 569 -19.94 20.76 -6.65
C ARG A 569 -19.34 21.51 -7.83
N LYS A 570 -18.08 21.95 -7.70
CA LYS A 570 -17.39 22.77 -8.70
C LYS A 570 -16.32 21.98 -9.46
N ASN A 571 -15.78 20.94 -8.85
CA ASN A 571 -14.67 20.17 -9.40
C ASN A 571 -15.15 18.80 -9.88
N SER A 572 -14.56 18.36 -10.98
CA SER A 572 -14.68 16.99 -11.45
C SER A 572 -14.07 16.03 -10.43
N PHE A 573 -14.72 14.91 -10.15
CA PHE A 573 -14.16 13.91 -9.25
C PHE A 573 -14.63 12.51 -9.63
N ALA A 574 -13.89 11.53 -9.14
CA ALA A 574 -14.28 10.13 -9.19
C ALA A 574 -14.57 9.63 -7.78
N TYR A 575 -15.64 8.87 -7.61
CA TYR A 575 -15.96 8.17 -6.38
C TYR A 575 -15.67 6.68 -6.53
N LEU A 576 -14.83 6.12 -5.64
CA LEU A 576 -14.56 4.70 -5.59
C LEU A 576 -15.57 3.99 -4.67
N LEU A 577 -16.43 3.18 -5.27
CA LEU A 577 -17.47 2.41 -4.60
C LEU A 577 -17.10 0.92 -4.55
N SER A 578 -16.65 0.47 -3.38
CA SER A 578 -16.46 -0.96 -3.10
C SER A 578 -17.77 -1.56 -2.59
N LEU A 579 -18.30 -2.55 -3.31
CA LEU A 579 -19.55 -3.27 -3.03
C LEU A 579 -19.30 -4.63 -2.39
N ASP A 580 -18.10 -5.19 -2.56
CA ASP A 580 -17.66 -6.31 -1.75
C ASP A 580 -17.55 -5.90 -0.28
N SER A 581 -17.62 -6.89 0.60
CA SER A 581 -17.43 -6.62 2.02
C SER A 581 -16.00 -6.13 2.23
N SER A 582 -15.85 -4.82 2.42
CA SER A 582 -14.68 -4.23 3.06
C SER A 582 -14.39 -5.05 4.32
N LEU A 583 -13.19 -5.62 4.36
CA LEU A 583 -12.66 -6.24 5.55
C LEU A 583 -12.08 -5.15 6.49
N THR A 584 -12.25 -3.87 6.19
CA THR A 584 -11.79 -2.76 7.02
C THR A 584 -12.93 -2.23 7.91
N ASP A 585 -12.66 -1.19 8.69
CA ASP A 585 -13.66 -0.46 9.46
C ASP A 585 -14.58 0.42 8.59
N TYR A 586 -14.32 0.51 7.28
CA TYR A 586 -15.15 1.25 6.34
C TYR A 586 -16.51 0.57 6.14
N PRO A 587 -17.63 1.31 6.25
CA PRO A 587 -18.97 0.74 6.14
C PRO A 587 -19.24 0.19 4.74
N ARG A 588 -20.18 -0.76 4.64
CA ARG A 588 -20.69 -1.23 3.34
C ARG A 588 -21.57 -0.16 2.71
N CYS A 589 -20.98 0.62 1.82
CA CYS A 589 -21.69 1.61 1.03
C CYS A 589 -22.46 0.94 -0.09
N ASN A 590 -23.61 1.51 -0.44
CA ASN A 590 -24.36 1.11 -1.62
C ASN A 590 -24.52 2.27 -2.59
N LEU A 591 -24.93 1.93 -3.81
CA LEU A 591 -25.07 2.90 -4.89
C LEU A 591 -26.14 3.96 -4.58
N GLU A 592 -27.26 3.57 -3.98
CA GLU A 592 -28.37 4.48 -3.64
C GLU A 592 -27.92 5.60 -2.70
N GLN A 593 -27.13 5.27 -1.68
CA GLN A 593 -26.56 6.24 -0.74
C GLN A 593 -25.64 7.25 -1.44
N VAL A 594 -24.76 6.76 -2.31
CA VAL A 594 -23.81 7.61 -3.04
C VAL A 594 -24.55 8.52 -4.01
N VAL A 595 -25.53 7.99 -4.75
CA VAL A 595 -26.35 8.77 -5.70
C VAL A 595 -27.20 9.80 -4.98
N ARG A 596 -27.78 9.48 -3.82
CA ARG A 596 -28.52 10.46 -3.00
C ARG A 596 -27.64 11.63 -2.57
N ALA A 597 -26.36 11.39 -2.32
CA ALA A 597 -25.44 12.41 -1.84
C ALA A 597 -24.79 13.25 -2.95
N TYR A 598 -24.50 12.63 -4.09
CA TYR A 598 -23.68 13.23 -5.15
C TYR A 598 -24.39 13.35 -6.51
N GLY A 599 -25.62 12.85 -6.62
CA GLY A 599 -26.37 12.75 -7.87
C GLY A 599 -25.95 11.53 -8.71
N ARG A 600 -26.47 11.44 -9.94
CA ARG A 600 -26.09 10.35 -10.85
C ARG A 600 -24.72 10.63 -11.50
N PRO A 601 -23.79 9.66 -11.54
CA PRO A 601 -22.55 9.80 -12.30
C PRO A 601 -22.85 9.82 -13.80
N ASN A 602 -22.00 10.48 -14.59
CA ASN A 602 -22.16 10.55 -16.05
C ASN A 602 -21.56 9.33 -16.76
N ALA A 603 -20.62 8.65 -16.11
CA ALA A 603 -20.04 7.39 -16.55
C ALA A 603 -19.63 6.54 -15.34
N SER A 604 -19.43 5.25 -15.55
CA SER A 604 -18.82 4.39 -14.54
C SER A 604 -17.94 3.33 -15.19
N LEU A 605 -17.04 2.76 -14.40
CA LEU A 605 -16.20 1.65 -14.84
C LEU A 605 -16.14 0.58 -13.75
N VAL A 606 -16.33 -0.67 -14.18
CA VAL A 606 -16.14 -1.86 -13.33
C VAL A 606 -14.65 -2.10 -13.15
N VAL A 607 -14.18 -1.98 -11.90
CA VAL A 607 -12.81 -2.30 -11.49
C VAL A 607 -12.69 -3.78 -11.18
N SER A 608 -13.73 -4.38 -10.61
CA SER A 608 -13.82 -5.81 -10.32
C SER A 608 -15.27 -6.29 -10.30
N GLY A 609 -15.52 -7.52 -10.75
CA GLY A 609 -16.86 -8.11 -10.89
C GLY A 609 -17.37 -8.07 -12.33
N THR A 610 -18.69 -8.16 -12.50
CA THR A 610 -19.37 -8.04 -13.81
C THR A 610 -20.31 -6.83 -13.80
N LEU A 611 -20.80 -6.40 -14.97
CA LEU A 611 -21.81 -5.33 -15.08
C LEU A 611 -23.09 -5.66 -14.29
N SER A 612 -23.50 -6.94 -14.26
CA SER A 612 -24.67 -7.42 -13.52
C SER A 612 -24.43 -7.65 -12.02
N SER A 613 -23.17 -7.86 -11.62
CA SER A 613 -22.77 -8.12 -10.23
C SER A 613 -21.40 -7.48 -9.92
N PRO A 614 -21.35 -6.14 -9.84
CA PRO A 614 -20.11 -5.44 -9.62
C PRO A 614 -19.63 -5.62 -8.17
N LYS A 615 -18.31 -5.79 -8.01
CA LYS A 615 -17.64 -5.85 -6.69
C LYS A 615 -16.98 -4.52 -6.34
N GLU A 616 -16.48 -3.81 -7.33
CA GLU A 616 -15.88 -2.49 -7.16
C GLU A 616 -16.07 -1.65 -8.43
N LEU A 617 -16.50 -0.41 -8.23
CA LEU A 617 -16.84 0.54 -9.28
C LEU A 617 -16.10 1.85 -9.05
N ILE A 618 -15.69 2.49 -10.14
CA ILE A 618 -15.35 3.91 -10.14
C ILE A 618 -16.49 4.67 -10.83
N LEU A 619 -17.00 5.69 -10.15
CA LEU A 619 -18.10 6.53 -10.62
C LEU A 619 -17.55 7.89 -11.00
N PHE A 620 -17.77 8.32 -12.24
CA PHE A 620 -17.25 9.59 -12.75
C PHE A 620 -18.29 10.70 -12.66
N TYR A 621 -17.86 11.85 -12.13
CA TYR A 621 -18.63 13.09 -12.04
C TYR A 621 -17.81 14.21 -12.70
N ASP A 622 -17.75 14.21 -14.03
CA ASP A 622 -16.84 15.07 -14.81
C ASP A 622 -17.12 16.57 -14.64
N HIS A 623 -18.30 16.94 -14.16
CA HIS A 623 -18.72 18.33 -13.98
C HIS A 623 -19.09 18.68 -12.54
N GLY A 624 -18.83 17.76 -11.60
CA GLY A 624 -19.21 17.86 -10.19
C GLY A 624 -20.64 17.41 -9.90
N ILE A 625 -21.02 17.49 -8.62
CA ILE A 625 -22.31 17.03 -8.08
C ILE A 625 -23.51 17.66 -8.80
N ASN A 626 -24.55 16.86 -9.05
CA ASN A 626 -25.89 17.27 -9.53
C ASN A 626 -25.94 18.04 -10.87
N LYS A 627 -24.90 17.94 -11.72
CA LYS A 627 -24.93 18.54 -13.07
C LYS A 627 -25.33 17.57 -14.17
N THR A 628 -25.52 16.29 -13.87
CA THR A 628 -25.81 15.23 -14.84
C THR A 628 -27.30 14.95 -15.05
N GLU A 629 -28.20 15.46 -14.19
CA GLU A 629 -29.64 15.13 -14.25
C GLU A 629 -30.37 15.77 -15.45
N THR A 630 -31.02 14.96 -16.29
CA THR A 630 -32.01 15.38 -17.30
C THR A 630 -33.41 15.44 -16.70
N ALA A 631 -34.30 16.26 -17.26
CA ALA A 631 -35.67 16.47 -16.75
C ALA A 631 -36.54 15.20 -16.71
N ASP A 632 -36.24 14.18 -17.53
CA ASP A 632 -37.01 12.91 -17.59
C ASP A 632 -36.58 11.86 -16.53
N ALA A 633 -35.71 12.21 -15.58
CA ALA A 633 -35.06 11.29 -14.65
C ALA A 633 -35.95 10.74 -13.51
N GLU A 634 -37.21 11.17 -13.41
CA GLU A 634 -38.13 10.70 -12.36
C GLU A 634 -38.63 9.26 -12.57
N GLN A 635 -38.46 8.66 -13.77
CA GLN A 635 -39.07 7.36 -14.08
C GLN A 635 -38.16 6.12 -13.89
N SER A 636 -36.82 6.26 -13.79
CA SER A 636 -35.93 5.10 -13.54
C SER A 636 -35.40 5.11 -12.11
N LEU A 637 -35.66 4.05 -11.34
CA LEU A 637 -35.17 3.91 -9.95
C LEU A 637 -33.64 3.69 -9.85
N SER A 638 -33.02 3.16 -10.91
CA SER A 638 -31.58 2.86 -10.96
C SER A 638 -30.84 3.77 -11.95
N PRO A 639 -29.63 4.26 -11.62
CA PRO A 639 -28.80 5.04 -12.54
C PRO A 639 -28.24 4.12 -13.65
N SER A 640 -28.74 4.29 -14.88
CA SER A 640 -28.31 3.52 -16.06
C SER A 640 -26.84 3.71 -16.44
N SER A 641 -26.19 4.74 -15.90
CA SER A 641 -24.75 4.95 -16.02
C SER A 641 -23.91 4.03 -15.14
N VAL A 642 -24.55 3.22 -14.29
CA VAL A 642 -23.87 2.32 -13.35
C VAL A 642 -24.40 0.90 -13.45
N LEU A 643 -25.72 0.73 -13.53
CA LEU A 643 -26.35 -0.58 -13.62
C LEU A 643 -27.01 -0.76 -14.99
N PRO A 644 -26.96 -1.97 -15.58
CA PRO A 644 -27.61 -2.23 -16.86
C PRO A 644 -29.11 -1.97 -16.80
N VAL A 645 -29.65 -1.30 -17.82
CA VAL A 645 -31.10 -1.16 -18.06
C VAL A 645 -31.50 -1.97 -19.28
N GLY A 646 -32.77 -2.38 -19.38
CA GLY A 646 -33.26 -3.07 -20.57
C GLY A 646 -33.31 -2.12 -21.77
N LEU A 647 -33.26 -2.68 -22.99
CA LEU A 647 -33.37 -1.88 -24.22
C LEU A 647 -34.66 -1.04 -24.26
N ALA A 648 -35.77 -1.56 -23.73
CA ALA A 648 -37.05 -0.84 -23.65
C ALA A 648 -37.05 0.36 -22.68
N ASP A 649 -36.13 0.37 -21.70
CA ASP A 649 -36.00 1.44 -20.70
C ASP A 649 -35.01 2.53 -21.14
N LEU A 650 -34.46 2.42 -22.36
CA LEU A 650 -33.51 3.38 -22.90
C LEU A 650 -34.24 4.69 -23.26
N PRO A 651 -33.86 5.85 -22.68
CA PRO A 651 -34.46 7.13 -23.04
C PRO A 651 -34.02 7.59 -24.44
N ASN A 652 -34.73 8.56 -25.00
CA ASN A 652 -34.40 9.21 -26.29
C ASN A 652 -34.37 8.25 -27.49
N THR A 653 -35.19 7.20 -27.42
CA THR A 653 -35.37 6.22 -28.50
C THR A 653 -36.29 6.75 -29.61
N SER A 654 -37.29 7.56 -29.26
CA SER A 654 -38.10 8.31 -30.22
C SER A 654 -37.39 9.61 -30.66
N CYS A 655 -37.63 9.99 -31.92
CA CYS A 655 -37.07 11.20 -32.50
C CYS A 655 -38.15 12.08 -33.13
N GLU A 656 -38.10 13.39 -32.85
CA GLU A 656 -38.77 14.41 -33.66
C GLU A 656 -37.90 14.75 -34.87
N GLY A 657 -38.00 13.94 -35.92
CA GLY A 657 -37.25 14.07 -37.17
C GLY A 657 -36.89 12.73 -37.82
N THR A 658 -36.13 12.77 -38.90
CA THR A 658 -35.62 11.58 -39.58
C THR A 658 -34.48 10.96 -38.76
N THR A 659 -34.55 9.65 -38.50
CA THR A 659 -33.46 8.91 -37.86
C THR A 659 -32.53 8.32 -38.92
N VAL A 660 -31.24 8.59 -38.81
CA VAL A 660 -30.15 7.96 -39.58
C VAL A 660 -29.34 7.09 -38.63
N MET A 661 -29.14 5.82 -39.00
CA MET A 661 -28.28 4.90 -38.26
C MET A 661 -26.99 4.64 -39.03
N ASN A 662 -25.86 4.98 -38.44
CA ASN A 662 -24.55 4.61 -38.95
C ASN A 662 -24.07 3.36 -38.22
N VAL A 663 -23.53 2.37 -38.92
CA VAL A 663 -22.91 1.18 -38.32
C VAL A 663 -21.52 1.02 -38.94
N VAL A 664 -20.50 1.19 -38.12
CA VAL A 664 -19.09 1.16 -38.54
C VAL A 664 -18.26 0.24 -37.63
N ALA A 665 -17.10 -0.17 -38.11
CA ALA A 665 -16.20 -1.06 -37.39
C ALA A 665 -15.52 -0.36 -36.20
N HIS A 666 -14.90 0.82 -36.43
CA HIS A 666 -14.03 1.52 -35.47
C HIS A 666 -14.46 2.98 -35.23
N GLU A 667 -14.01 3.54 -34.10
CA GLU A 667 -14.45 4.84 -33.56
C GLU A 667 -14.14 6.09 -34.41
N ASP A 668 -13.31 5.95 -35.45
CA ASP A 668 -12.93 7.01 -36.40
C ASP A 668 -13.58 6.86 -37.79
N ASP A 669 -14.19 5.72 -38.09
CA ASP A 669 -14.68 5.38 -39.43
C ASP A 669 -15.84 6.25 -39.90
N ASP A 670 -16.72 6.66 -38.98
CA ASP A 670 -17.84 7.55 -39.32
C ASP A 670 -17.35 8.96 -39.68
N LEU A 671 -16.27 9.41 -39.02
CA LEU A 671 -15.58 10.67 -39.31
C LEU A 671 -14.81 10.59 -40.64
N LEU A 672 -14.16 9.46 -40.92
CA LEU A 672 -13.30 9.30 -42.09
C LEU A 672 -14.07 8.98 -43.38
N PHE A 673 -15.05 8.08 -43.34
CA PHE A 673 -15.67 7.51 -44.53
C PHE A 673 -17.13 7.93 -44.72
N LEU A 674 -17.88 8.17 -43.64
CA LEU A 674 -19.29 8.60 -43.70
C LEU A 674 -19.48 10.13 -43.66
N SER A 675 -18.40 10.90 -43.48
CA SER A 675 -18.43 12.36 -43.58
C SER A 675 -18.01 12.84 -44.99
N PRO A 676 -18.65 13.87 -45.58
CA PRO A 676 -19.56 14.85 -44.93
C PRO A 676 -21.03 14.47 -44.73
N ASP A 677 -21.55 13.37 -45.26
CA ASP A 677 -22.97 13.02 -45.07
C ASP A 677 -23.40 12.91 -43.59
N LEU A 678 -22.51 12.46 -42.70
CA LEU A 678 -22.69 12.52 -41.24
C LEU A 678 -22.87 13.97 -40.74
N LEU A 679 -21.98 14.89 -41.15
CA LEU A 679 -22.04 16.30 -40.79
C LEU A 679 -23.36 16.93 -41.25
N HIS A 680 -23.77 16.67 -42.48
CA HIS A 680 -25.01 17.22 -43.04
C HIS A 680 -26.25 16.70 -42.31
N SER A 681 -26.27 15.42 -41.89
CA SER A 681 -27.35 14.87 -41.07
C SER A 681 -27.46 15.59 -39.72
N ILE A 682 -26.33 15.83 -39.04
CA ILE A 682 -26.31 16.57 -37.76
C ILE A 682 -26.77 18.01 -37.95
N GLN A 683 -26.26 18.71 -38.98
CA GLN A 683 -26.62 20.10 -39.29
C GLN A 683 -28.10 20.27 -39.67
N SER A 684 -28.67 19.27 -40.33
CA SER A 684 -30.10 19.24 -40.69
C SER A 684 -31.02 18.95 -39.50
N GLY A 685 -30.46 18.67 -38.32
CA GLY A 685 -31.23 18.37 -37.12
C GLY A 685 -31.86 16.97 -37.12
N ASN A 686 -31.35 16.05 -37.95
CA ASN A 686 -31.75 14.64 -37.94
C ASN A 686 -31.31 13.97 -36.63
N CYS A 687 -31.98 12.86 -36.29
CA CYS A 687 -31.47 12.00 -35.24
C CYS A 687 -30.39 11.09 -35.79
N VAL A 688 -29.21 11.14 -35.19
CA VAL A 688 -28.07 10.32 -35.59
C VAL A 688 -27.82 9.27 -34.51
N ARG A 689 -27.77 8.00 -34.93
CA ARG A 689 -27.43 6.85 -34.08
C ARG A 689 -26.21 6.18 -34.70
N THR A 690 -25.05 6.31 -34.07
CA THR A 690 -23.82 5.72 -34.60
C THR A 690 -23.39 4.53 -33.76
N VAL A 691 -23.32 3.37 -34.39
CA VAL A 691 -22.93 2.10 -33.82
C VAL A 691 -21.49 1.80 -34.21
N PHE A 692 -20.66 1.53 -33.21
CA PHE A 692 -19.29 1.04 -33.34
C PHE A 692 -19.27 -0.42 -32.90
N LEU A 693 -18.95 -1.33 -33.83
CA LEU A 693 -18.97 -2.77 -33.55
C LEU A 693 -17.79 -3.19 -32.69
N THR A 694 -16.59 -2.73 -33.04
CA THR A 694 -15.39 -3.05 -32.27
C THR A 694 -15.06 -1.94 -31.28
N ALA A 695 -14.15 -2.23 -30.35
CA ALA A 695 -13.52 -1.24 -29.47
C ALA A 695 -12.34 -0.52 -30.15
N GLY A 696 -11.99 -0.93 -31.38
CA GLY A 696 -10.81 -0.44 -32.06
C GLY A 696 -9.55 -0.55 -31.20
N ASP A 697 -9.44 -1.62 -30.42
CA ASP A 697 -8.42 -1.72 -29.39
C ASP A 697 -7.04 -2.01 -29.96
N SER A 698 -6.94 -2.54 -31.19
CA SER A 698 -5.70 -2.94 -31.83
C SER A 698 -4.80 -3.80 -30.92
N GLY A 699 -5.40 -4.64 -30.07
CA GLY A 699 -4.71 -5.47 -29.07
C GLY A 699 -4.18 -4.71 -27.85
N GLN A 700 -4.51 -3.43 -27.69
CA GLN A 700 -4.09 -2.59 -26.58
C GLN A 700 -5.02 -2.73 -25.37
N ASN A 701 -4.64 -2.08 -24.27
CA ASN A 701 -5.35 -2.18 -23.00
C ASN A 701 -6.70 -1.43 -23.00
N LYS A 702 -7.48 -1.68 -21.93
CA LYS A 702 -8.80 -1.08 -21.69
C LYS A 702 -8.88 0.44 -21.93
N PHE A 703 -7.84 1.16 -21.54
CA PHE A 703 -7.87 2.61 -21.52
C PHE A 703 -7.54 3.22 -22.89
N TYR A 704 -6.87 2.48 -23.76
CA TYR A 704 -6.70 2.87 -25.15
C TYR A 704 -8.06 2.96 -25.84
N TRP A 705 -8.86 1.90 -25.81
CA TRP A 705 -10.17 1.92 -26.47
C TRP A 705 -11.19 2.84 -25.78
N VAL A 706 -11.18 2.95 -24.43
CA VAL A 706 -12.04 3.95 -23.75
C VAL A 706 -11.71 5.37 -24.22
N ASN A 707 -10.43 5.69 -24.44
CA ASN A 707 -10.05 6.99 -24.99
C ASN A 707 -10.60 7.20 -26.41
N ARG A 708 -10.63 6.18 -27.27
CA ARG A 708 -11.23 6.29 -28.61
C ARG A 708 -12.72 6.64 -28.52
N GLN A 709 -13.45 6.07 -27.55
CA GLN A 709 -14.86 6.44 -27.29
C GLN A 709 -15.02 7.90 -26.82
N LEU A 710 -14.12 8.39 -25.97
CA LEU A 710 -14.07 9.82 -25.59
C LEU A 710 -13.68 10.71 -26.78
N GLY A 711 -12.84 10.22 -27.68
CA GLY A 711 -12.51 10.84 -28.96
C GLY A 711 -13.75 11.03 -29.83
N SER A 712 -14.60 10.01 -29.97
CA SER A 712 -15.85 10.12 -30.74
C SER A 712 -16.79 11.15 -30.11
N GLN A 713 -16.92 11.17 -28.77
CA GLN A 713 -17.70 12.22 -28.08
C GLN A 713 -17.17 13.64 -28.38
N ALA A 714 -15.84 13.82 -28.36
CA ALA A 714 -15.21 15.10 -28.68
C ALA A 714 -15.40 15.51 -30.15
N ALA A 715 -15.40 14.56 -31.09
CA ALA A 715 -15.71 14.81 -32.49
C ALA A 715 -17.16 15.26 -32.66
N TYR A 716 -18.12 14.59 -32.01
CA TYR A 716 -19.53 14.98 -32.09
C TYR A 716 -19.79 16.35 -31.43
N ASP A 717 -19.14 16.68 -30.32
CA ASP A 717 -19.16 18.04 -29.76
C ASP A 717 -18.65 19.09 -30.77
N SER A 718 -17.59 18.75 -31.52
CA SER A 718 -17.05 19.59 -32.59
C SER A 718 -18.09 19.81 -33.70
N MET A 719 -18.75 18.75 -34.16
CA MET A 719 -19.79 18.79 -35.19
C MET A 719 -21.06 19.55 -34.73
N LEU A 720 -21.41 19.44 -33.45
CA LEU A 720 -22.51 20.18 -32.82
C LEU A 720 -22.18 21.65 -32.54
N GLY A 721 -20.91 22.05 -32.64
CA GLY A 721 -20.44 23.40 -32.34
C GLY A 721 -20.51 23.78 -30.85
N LYS A 722 -20.75 22.81 -29.95
CA LYS A 722 -20.84 23.01 -28.50
C LYS A 722 -20.32 21.78 -27.76
N LYS A 723 -19.65 22.02 -26.63
CA LYS A 723 -19.31 20.95 -25.67
C LYS A 723 -20.51 20.64 -24.78
N ASP A 724 -20.74 19.38 -24.50
CA ASP A 724 -21.83 18.94 -23.62
C ASP A 724 -21.34 17.88 -22.60
N VAL A 725 -22.18 17.61 -21.61
CA VAL A 725 -21.99 16.48 -20.69
C VAL A 725 -22.48 15.22 -21.40
N TRP A 726 -21.59 14.26 -21.64
CA TRP A 726 -21.96 12.97 -22.19
C TRP A 726 -22.39 12.00 -21.10
N ILE A 727 -23.59 11.43 -21.25
CA ILE A 727 -24.15 10.44 -20.33
C ILE A 727 -24.05 9.07 -20.96
N GLN A 728 -23.19 8.22 -20.39
CA GLN A 728 -23.08 6.82 -20.76
C GLN A 728 -24.15 6.00 -20.05
N ARG A 729 -24.77 5.08 -20.78
CA ARG A 729 -25.77 4.15 -20.26
C ARG A 729 -25.38 2.74 -20.66
N ILE A 730 -25.36 1.84 -19.68
CA ILE A 730 -25.16 0.42 -19.93
C ILE A 730 -26.52 -0.17 -20.28
N VAL A 731 -26.65 -0.74 -21.48
CA VAL A 731 -27.88 -1.34 -21.96
C VAL A 731 -27.69 -2.83 -22.07
N ARG A 732 -28.58 -3.57 -21.40
CA ARG A 732 -28.69 -5.02 -21.51
C ARG A 732 -29.61 -5.34 -22.69
N LEU A 733 -29.06 -5.98 -23.71
CA LEU A 733 -29.82 -6.53 -24.84
C LEU A 733 -30.48 -7.86 -24.42
N ASP A 734 -29.76 -8.66 -23.64
CA ASP A 734 -30.22 -9.87 -22.93
C ASP A 734 -29.19 -10.29 -21.87
N ASP A 735 -29.31 -11.50 -21.31
CA ASP A 735 -28.53 -11.95 -20.16
C ASP A 735 -27.00 -11.97 -20.38
N SER A 736 -26.52 -12.11 -21.62
CA SER A 736 -25.09 -12.18 -21.95
C SER A 736 -24.60 -11.10 -22.92
N ARG A 737 -25.45 -10.15 -23.33
CA ARG A 737 -25.10 -9.10 -24.29
C ARG A 737 -25.42 -7.71 -23.75
N TYR A 738 -24.37 -6.90 -23.63
CA TYR A 738 -24.41 -5.52 -23.17
C TYR A 738 -23.75 -4.59 -24.20
N ILE A 739 -24.30 -3.39 -24.32
CA ILE A 739 -23.74 -2.28 -25.11
C ILE A 739 -23.68 -1.02 -24.25
N THR A 740 -22.82 -0.08 -24.63
CA THR A 740 -22.79 1.25 -24.02
C THR A 740 -23.42 2.27 -24.97
N VAL A 741 -24.46 2.97 -24.53
CA VAL A 741 -25.08 4.07 -25.26
C VAL A 741 -24.69 5.39 -24.60
N SER A 742 -23.92 6.23 -25.31
CA SER A 742 -23.52 7.56 -24.86
C SER A 742 -24.25 8.63 -25.64
N SER A 743 -24.85 9.59 -24.92
CA SER A 743 -25.58 10.71 -25.53
C SER A 743 -25.27 12.02 -24.82
N PRO A 744 -25.19 13.15 -25.54
CA PRO A 744 -25.02 14.47 -24.94
C PRO A 744 -26.30 14.86 -24.17
N LYS A 745 -26.14 15.33 -22.94
CA LYS A 745 -27.22 15.62 -22.00
C LYS A 745 -28.28 16.57 -22.59
N SER A 746 -27.84 17.59 -23.31
CA SER A 746 -28.71 18.64 -23.86
C SER A 746 -29.18 18.35 -25.29
N ASN A 747 -28.84 17.19 -25.87
CA ASN A 747 -29.25 16.85 -27.22
C ASN A 747 -29.62 15.36 -27.37
N PRO A 748 -30.90 14.99 -27.17
CA PRO A 748 -31.38 13.61 -27.29
C PRO A 748 -31.36 13.07 -28.73
N LYS A 749 -31.06 13.92 -29.72
CA LYS A 749 -31.01 13.51 -31.13
C LYS A 749 -29.72 12.78 -31.49
N ILE A 750 -28.73 12.71 -30.60
CA ILE A 750 -27.44 12.07 -30.87
C ILE A 750 -27.22 10.91 -29.90
N SER A 751 -26.82 9.75 -30.42
CA SER A 751 -26.33 8.64 -29.60
C SER A 751 -25.17 7.93 -30.29
N LEU A 752 -24.13 7.64 -29.51
CA LEU A 752 -23.01 6.78 -29.85
C LEU A 752 -23.18 5.45 -29.13
N ILE A 753 -23.05 4.33 -29.84
CA ILE A 753 -23.41 3.00 -29.37
C ILE A 753 -22.21 2.08 -29.54
N PHE A 754 -21.64 1.60 -28.45
CA PHE A 754 -20.41 0.81 -28.44
C PHE A 754 -20.69 -0.64 -28.05
N PHE A 755 -20.32 -1.59 -28.91
CA PHE A 755 -20.39 -3.03 -28.67
C PHE A 755 -19.13 -3.60 -28.02
N ASN A 756 -18.00 -2.89 -28.15
CA ASN A 756 -16.71 -3.26 -27.57
C ASN A 756 -16.17 -4.63 -28.04
N LEU A 757 -16.49 -5.08 -29.26
CA LEU A 757 -15.89 -6.31 -29.81
C LEU A 757 -14.40 -6.11 -30.14
N PRO A 758 -13.58 -7.17 -30.16
CA PRO A 758 -12.16 -7.04 -30.49
C PRO A 758 -11.93 -6.60 -31.94
N ASP A 759 -10.94 -5.72 -32.11
CA ASP A 759 -10.38 -5.37 -33.41
C ASP A 759 -9.72 -6.61 -34.04
N GLY A 760 -10.09 -6.92 -35.29
CA GLY A 760 -9.57 -8.03 -36.07
C GLY A 760 -8.18 -7.78 -36.66
N GLY A 761 -7.66 -6.56 -36.56
CA GLY A 761 -6.50 -6.11 -37.33
C GLY A 761 -6.75 -6.12 -38.83
N LEU A 762 -5.81 -5.57 -39.61
CA LEU A 762 -6.01 -5.30 -41.04
C LEU A 762 -6.55 -6.50 -41.86
N GLN A 763 -6.13 -7.72 -41.52
CA GLN A 763 -6.46 -8.95 -42.27
C GLN A 763 -7.42 -9.89 -41.52
N GLY A 764 -7.93 -9.50 -40.36
CA GLY A 764 -8.86 -10.33 -39.58
C GLY A 764 -8.20 -11.45 -38.76
N HIS A 765 -6.87 -11.39 -38.55
CA HIS A 765 -6.16 -12.36 -37.73
C HIS A 765 -6.46 -12.20 -36.23
N GLY A 766 -6.93 -11.03 -35.80
CA GLY A 766 -7.12 -10.65 -34.40
C GLY A 766 -5.80 -10.47 -33.65
N PHE A 767 -5.90 -10.21 -32.35
CA PHE A 767 -4.74 -10.01 -31.47
C PHE A 767 -4.70 -11.07 -30.36
N ALA A 768 -3.49 -11.33 -29.84
CA ALA A 768 -3.31 -12.30 -28.76
C ALA A 768 -4.09 -11.92 -27.47
N ALA A 769 -4.28 -10.62 -27.22
CA ALA A 769 -5.04 -10.12 -26.07
C ALA A 769 -6.53 -10.52 -26.11
N SER A 770 -7.07 -10.72 -27.31
CA SER A 770 -8.45 -11.10 -27.61
C SER A 770 -8.55 -12.50 -28.22
N TYR A 771 -7.58 -13.37 -27.92
CA TYR A 771 -7.57 -14.77 -28.39
C TYR A 771 -7.68 -14.93 -29.92
N PHE A 772 -7.22 -13.93 -30.68
CA PHE A 772 -7.26 -13.92 -32.14
C PHE A 772 -8.68 -13.95 -32.75
N GLU A 773 -9.68 -13.53 -31.98
CA GLU A 773 -11.06 -13.32 -32.44
C GLU A 773 -11.13 -12.09 -33.38
N SER A 774 -11.99 -12.12 -34.40
CA SER A 774 -12.24 -10.99 -35.32
C SER A 774 -13.63 -11.07 -35.97
N LEU A 775 -14.19 -9.93 -36.38
CA LEU A 775 -15.54 -9.91 -36.98
C LEU A 775 -15.62 -10.77 -38.25
N ALA A 776 -14.55 -10.78 -39.05
CA ALA A 776 -14.45 -11.60 -40.24
C ALA A 776 -14.54 -13.11 -39.93
N LYS A 777 -13.85 -13.57 -38.88
CA LYS A 777 -13.90 -14.98 -38.44
C LYS A 777 -15.25 -15.36 -37.85
N LEU A 778 -15.89 -14.44 -37.13
CA LEU A 778 -17.24 -14.66 -36.60
C LEU A 778 -18.26 -14.77 -37.73
N TYR A 779 -18.15 -13.90 -38.74
CA TYR A 779 -19.04 -13.91 -39.90
C TYR A 779 -18.89 -15.19 -40.74
N SER A 780 -17.65 -15.63 -40.98
CA SER A 780 -17.34 -16.84 -41.76
C SER A 780 -17.62 -18.16 -41.01
N GLY A 781 -17.84 -18.09 -39.69
CA GLY A 781 -18.03 -19.26 -38.83
C GLY A 781 -16.73 -19.97 -38.45
N GLU A 782 -15.56 -19.35 -38.66
CA GLU A 782 -14.27 -19.86 -38.18
C GLU A 782 -14.19 -19.87 -36.65
N VAL A 783 -14.84 -18.89 -36.00
CA VAL A 783 -15.12 -18.90 -34.55
C VAL A 783 -16.62 -18.95 -34.31
N GLY A 784 -17.06 -19.70 -33.29
CA GLY A 784 -18.49 -19.86 -32.97
C GLY A 784 -19.08 -18.66 -32.22
N ASP A 785 -18.26 -18.02 -31.41
CA ASP A 785 -18.58 -16.86 -30.59
C ASP A 785 -17.37 -15.93 -30.47
N MET A 786 -17.63 -14.73 -29.98
CA MET A 786 -16.65 -13.68 -29.76
C MET A 786 -16.99 -12.95 -28.47
N GLN A 787 -15.96 -12.70 -27.65
CA GLN A 787 -16.10 -11.93 -26.42
C GLN A 787 -15.71 -10.48 -26.64
N SER A 788 -16.52 -9.56 -26.11
CA SER A 788 -16.12 -8.16 -25.94
C SER A 788 -14.78 -8.03 -25.20
N VAL A 789 -14.01 -6.98 -25.48
CA VAL A 789 -12.66 -6.76 -24.92
C VAL A 789 -12.64 -6.58 -23.39
N ASP A 790 -13.78 -6.23 -22.79
CA ASP A 790 -13.96 -6.16 -21.33
C ASP A 790 -14.60 -7.44 -20.73
N ARG A 791 -14.84 -8.44 -21.59
CA ARG A 791 -15.42 -9.76 -21.30
C ARG A 791 -16.77 -9.68 -20.58
N GLN A 792 -17.53 -8.62 -20.85
CA GLN A 792 -18.88 -8.44 -20.28
C GLN A 792 -19.97 -9.01 -21.19
N SER A 793 -19.68 -9.08 -22.49
CA SER A 793 -20.58 -9.57 -23.53
C SER A 793 -19.96 -10.67 -24.38
N GLU A 794 -20.80 -11.59 -24.85
CA GLU A 794 -20.48 -12.66 -25.78
C GLU A 794 -21.46 -12.66 -26.96
N TYR A 795 -20.96 -12.77 -28.18
CA TYR A 795 -21.75 -12.71 -29.40
C TYR A 795 -21.43 -13.87 -30.34
N THR A 796 -22.45 -14.62 -30.73
CA THR A 796 -22.42 -15.44 -31.95
C THR A 796 -22.73 -14.56 -33.17
N SER A 797 -22.46 -15.04 -34.38
CA SER A 797 -22.84 -14.34 -35.62
C SER A 797 -24.33 -13.97 -35.65
N ALA A 798 -25.22 -14.94 -35.43
CA ALA A 798 -26.66 -14.70 -35.33
C ALA A 798 -27.02 -13.75 -34.17
N GLY A 799 -26.29 -13.84 -33.07
CA GLY A 799 -26.49 -12.97 -31.91
C GLY A 799 -26.15 -11.51 -32.18
N LEU A 800 -25.10 -11.24 -32.97
CA LEU A 800 -24.72 -9.89 -33.38
C LEU A 800 -25.74 -9.30 -34.37
N THR A 801 -26.15 -10.07 -35.38
CA THR A 801 -27.19 -9.65 -36.33
C THR A 801 -28.50 -9.31 -35.63
N GLN A 802 -28.93 -10.15 -34.68
CA GLN A 802 -30.14 -9.90 -33.88
C GLN A 802 -30.00 -8.63 -33.03
N ALA A 803 -28.84 -8.38 -32.43
CA ALA A 803 -28.59 -7.19 -31.62
C ALA A 803 -28.72 -5.91 -32.47
N LEU A 804 -28.10 -5.87 -33.65
CA LEU A 804 -28.22 -4.76 -34.60
C LEU A 804 -29.67 -4.58 -35.09
N SER A 805 -30.35 -5.66 -35.44
CA SER A 805 -31.76 -5.63 -35.84
C SER A 805 -32.66 -5.09 -34.71
N SER A 806 -32.37 -5.41 -33.45
CA SER A 806 -33.08 -4.87 -32.28
C SER A 806 -32.84 -3.36 -32.10
N LEU A 807 -31.64 -2.88 -32.42
CA LEU A 807 -31.36 -1.43 -32.43
C LEU A 807 -32.12 -0.73 -33.56
N MET A 808 -32.16 -1.30 -34.76
CA MET A 808 -32.98 -0.76 -35.86
C MET A 808 -34.46 -0.76 -35.47
N ASN A 809 -34.92 -1.80 -34.76
CA ASN A 809 -36.28 -1.87 -34.26
C ASN A 809 -36.63 -0.76 -33.26
N ILE A 810 -35.73 -0.45 -32.32
CA ILE A 810 -36.05 0.57 -31.31
C ILE A 810 -35.92 2.00 -31.85
N TYR A 811 -35.00 2.24 -32.78
CA TYR A 811 -34.74 3.58 -33.31
C TYR A 811 -35.46 3.90 -34.63
N GLN A 812 -36.00 2.89 -35.32
CA GLN A 812 -36.74 3.02 -36.58
C GLN A 812 -36.03 3.93 -37.61
N PRO A 813 -34.81 3.57 -38.06
CA PRO A 813 -34.05 4.40 -38.98
C PRO A 813 -34.74 4.49 -40.35
N ALA A 814 -34.74 5.70 -40.93
CA ALA A 814 -35.16 5.92 -42.31
C ALA A 814 -34.05 5.58 -43.32
N GLU A 815 -32.80 5.56 -42.85
CA GLU A 815 -31.60 5.22 -43.62
C GLU A 815 -30.58 4.54 -42.69
N VAL A 816 -29.94 3.50 -43.18
CA VAL A 816 -28.78 2.86 -42.55
C VAL A 816 -27.53 3.14 -43.40
N ARG A 817 -26.43 3.54 -42.78
CA ARG A 817 -25.13 3.78 -43.42
C ARG A 817 -24.09 2.85 -42.86
N THR A 818 -23.24 2.26 -43.68
CA THR A 818 -22.19 1.33 -43.23
C THR A 818 -21.00 1.32 -44.20
N GLN A 819 -20.01 0.48 -43.94
CA GLN A 819 -18.83 0.32 -44.80
C GLN A 819 -19.10 -0.64 -45.96
N ALA A 820 -18.45 -0.40 -47.09
CA ALA A 820 -18.60 -1.19 -48.32
C ALA A 820 -17.61 -2.34 -48.39
N ASP A 821 -18.02 -3.43 -49.06
CA ASP A 821 -17.14 -4.54 -49.43
C ASP A 821 -16.56 -4.28 -50.84
N VAL A 822 -15.54 -3.41 -50.91
CA VAL A 822 -14.87 -3.08 -52.18
C VAL A 822 -13.47 -3.68 -52.19
N TYR A 823 -13.19 -4.49 -53.22
CA TYR A 823 -11.87 -5.06 -53.43
C TYR A 823 -10.89 -4.05 -54.05
N SER A 824 -9.68 -3.97 -53.49
CA SER A 824 -8.53 -3.28 -54.07
C SER A 824 -7.25 -4.05 -53.79
N GLY A 825 -6.48 -4.33 -54.84
CA GLY A 825 -5.17 -4.99 -54.70
C GLY A 825 -4.07 -4.08 -54.17
N GLU A 826 -4.16 -2.76 -54.43
CA GLU A 826 -3.17 -1.78 -54.01
C GLU A 826 -3.39 -1.31 -52.56
N PHE A 827 -4.65 -1.07 -52.19
CA PHE A 827 -5.05 -0.67 -50.85
C PHE A 827 -6.22 -1.55 -50.36
N PRO A 828 -5.95 -2.79 -49.93
CA PRO A 828 -6.96 -3.68 -49.38
C PRO A 828 -7.70 -3.01 -48.21
N ASP A 829 -9.01 -3.24 -48.13
CA ASP A 829 -9.79 -2.72 -47.00
C ASP A 829 -9.52 -3.50 -45.70
N HIS A 830 -9.88 -2.90 -44.58
CA HIS A 830 -9.82 -3.55 -43.28
C HIS A 830 -10.84 -4.69 -43.22
N SER A 831 -10.47 -5.86 -42.69
CA SER A 831 -11.39 -7.01 -42.59
C SER A 831 -12.67 -6.69 -41.82
N ASP A 832 -12.55 -5.89 -40.76
CA ASP A 832 -13.68 -5.48 -39.94
C ASP A 832 -14.62 -4.51 -40.66
N HIS A 833 -14.14 -3.69 -41.61
CA HIS A 833 -15.01 -2.83 -42.42
C HIS A 833 -15.96 -3.69 -43.27
N ILE A 834 -15.40 -4.72 -43.92
CA ILE A 834 -16.14 -5.65 -44.75
C ILE A 834 -17.17 -6.41 -43.90
N ALA A 835 -16.73 -6.96 -42.76
CA ALA A 835 -17.61 -7.70 -41.86
C ALA A 835 -18.71 -6.80 -41.26
N ALA A 836 -18.41 -5.55 -40.91
CA ALA A 836 -19.39 -4.58 -40.43
C ALA A 836 -20.47 -4.30 -41.47
N GLY A 837 -20.08 -4.10 -42.73
CA GLY A 837 -21.02 -3.93 -43.85
C GLY A 837 -21.94 -5.14 -44.04
N LEU A 838 -21.38 -6.36 -43.96
CA LEU A 838 -22.11 -7.62 -44.09
C LEU A 838 -23.11 -7.84 -42.95
N PHE A 839 -22.66 -7.73 -41.69
CA PHE A 839 -23.53 -7.85 -40.52
C PHE A 839 -24.66 -6.80 -40.53
N THR A 840 -24.37 -5.59 -40.99
CA THR A 840 -25.37 -4.51 -41.10
C THR A 840 -26.40 -4.83 -42.17
N ALA A 841 -25.99 -5.35 -43.32
CA ALA A 841 -26.91 -5.77 -44.38
C ALA A 841 -27.83 -6.91 -43.92
N ASP A 842 -27.28 -7.91 -43.24
CA ASP A 842 -28.06 -9.02 -42.67
C ASP A 842 -29.05 -8.53 -41.60
N ALA A 843 -28.62 -7.59 -40.75
CA ALA A 843 -29.47 -6.99 -39.73
C ALA A 843 -30.61 -6.15 -40.33
N ALA A 844 -30.35 -5.39 -41.40
CA ALA A 844 -31.36 -4.61 -42.12
C ALA A 844 -32.40 -5.52 -42.79
N ASN A 845 -31.95 -6.63 -43.39
CA ASN A 845 -32.84 -7.66 -43.92
C ASN A 845 -33.69 -8.29 -42.81
N GLN A 846 -33.08 -8.66 -41.68
CA GLN A 846 -33.80 -9.22 -40.54
C GLN A 846 -34.82 -8.22 -39.96
N TYR A 847 -34.45 -6.95 -39.83
CA TYR A 847 -35.34 -5.87 -39.40
C TYR A 847 -36.54 -5.72 -40.35
N SER A 848 -36.31 -5.75 -41.66
CA SER A 848 -37.35 -5.73 -42.69
C SER A 848 -38.35 -6.88 -42.53
N GLN A 849 -37.83 -8.10 -42.31
CA GLN A 849 -38.67 -9.28 -42.09
C GLN A 849 -39.49 -9.17 -40.80
N VAL A 850 -38.87 -8.74 -39.70
CA VAL A 850 -39.53 -8.68 -38.39
C VAL A 850 -40.55 -7.54 -38.30
N GLN A 851 -40.23 -6.34 -38.78
CA GLN A 851 -41.11 -5.17 -38.63
C GLN A 851 -42.09 -4.96 -39.77
N PHE A 852 -41.71 -5.30 -40.99
CA PHE A 852 -42.51 -5.00 -42.18
C PHE A 852 -42.98 -6.25 -42.92
N ALA A 853 -42.79 -7.44 -42.34
CA ALA A 853 -43.08 -8.73 -42.98
C ALA A 853 -42.41 -8.84 -44.37
N GLY A 854 -41.24 -8.23 -44.55
CA GLY A 854 -40.49 -8.20 -45.81
C GLY A 854 -41.03 -7.24 -46.87
N ASN A 855 -42.08 -6.45 -46.59
CA ASN A 855 -42.69 -5.55 -47.57
C ASN A 855 -41.94 -4.22 -47.77
N PHE A 856 -41.03 -3.88 -46.86
CA PHE A 856 -40.25 -2.66 -46.92
C PHE A 856 -38.81 -2.93 -46.48
N LEU A 857 -37.84 -2.61 -47.33
CA LEU A 857 -36.42 -2.67 -47.01
C LEU A 857 -35.93 -1.26 -46.68
N VAL A 858 -35.34 -1.08 -45.50
CA VAL A 858 -34.69 0.18 -45.15
C VAL A 858 -33.49 0.42 -46.09
N PRO A 859 -33.33 1.63 -46.68
CA PRO A 859 -32.16 1.95 -47.50
C PRO A 859 -30.85 1.74 -46.74
N VAL A 860 -29.87 1.07 -47.38
CA VAL A 860 -28.54 0.81 -46.80
C VAL A 860 -27.45 1.42 -47.69
N THR A 861 -26.89 2.56 -47.33
CA THR A 861 -25.77 3.17 -48.07
C THR A 861 -24.43 2.67 -47.55
N ARG A 862 -23.57 2.20 -48.46
CA ARG A 862 -22.25 1.62 -48.18
C ARG A 862 -21.12 2.54 -48.64
N TYR A 863 -20.23 2.91 -47.73
CA TYR A 863 -19.12 3.82 -47.98
C TYR A 863 -17.79 3.07 -48.14
N VAL A 864 -17.01 3.43 -49.15
CA VAL A 864 -15.71 2.81 -49.43
C VAL A 864 -14.69 3.17 -48.32
N GLY A 865 -14.07 2.15 -47.71
CA GLY A 865 -13.03 2.30 -46.68
C GLY A 865 -11.64 2.63 -47.26
N TYR A 866 -10.60 1.89 -46.88
CA TYR A 866 -9.23 2.15 -47.36
C TYR A 866 -9.04 2.17 -48.89
N PRO A 867 -9.78 1.39 -49.69
CA PRO A 867 -9.74 1.47 -51.15
C PRO A 867 -10.06 2.86 -51.70
N VAL A 868 -10.70 3.75 -50.93
CA VAL A 868 -11.04 5.11 -51.34
C VAL A 868 -9.83 5.91 -51.82
N ARG A 869 -8.61 5.52 -51.41
CA ARG A 869 -7.35 6.13 -51.84
C ARG A 869 -7.13 6.09 -53.35
N THR A 870 -7.74 5.15 -54.07
CA THR A 870 -7.63 5.06 -55.54
C THR A 870 -8.59 5.99 -56.28
N ALA A 871 -9.56 6.59 -55.57
CA ALA A 871 -10.52 7.51 -56.16
C ALA A 871 -9.96 8.94 -56.23
N GLU A 872 -10.61 9.81 -57.00
CA GLU A 872 -10.27 11.23 -57.04
C GLU A 872 -10.77 11.95 -55.76
N PRO A 873 -10.11 13.03 -55.30
CA PRO A 873 -10.66 13.87 -54.23
C PRO A 873 -12.02 14.46 -54.62
N ASN A 874 -13.02 14.32 -53.76
CA ASN A 874 -14.36 14.87 -54.00
C ASN A 874 -14.95 15.64 -52.81
N VAL A 875 -14.25 15.72 -51.68
CA VAL A 875 -14.63 16.53 -50.52
C VAL A 875 -13.70 17.75 -50.44
N GLY A 876 -14.28 18.95 -50.50
CA GLY A 876 -13.53 20.20 -50.51
C GLY A 876 -14.26 21.34 -49.79
N GLY A 877 -13.63 22.52 -49.75
CA GLY A 877 -14.24 23.72 -49.17
C GLY A 877 -14.61 23.55 -47.69
N ASN A 878 -15.81 24.03 -47.33
CA ASN A 878 -16.28 24.03 -45.95
C ASN A 878 -16.51 22.61 -45.39
N ASP A 879 -16.95 21.67 -46.22
CA ASP A 879 -17.18 20.28 -45.80
C ASP A 879 -15.86 19.61 -45.38
N LEU A 880 -14.79 19.84 -46.14
CA LEU A 880 -13.46 19.35 -45.78
C LEU A 880 -12.99 19.97 -44.45
N ALA A 881 -13.12 21.29 -44.30
CA ALA A 881 -12.69 21.98 -43.08
C ALA A 881 -13.43 21.47 -41.82
N LEU A 882 -14.75 21.22 -41.93
CA LEU A 882 -15.55 20.67 -40.84
C LEU A 882 -15.21 19.20 -40.55
N LYS A 883 -15.00 18.39 -41.60
CA LYS A 883 -14.56 16.99 -41.47
C LYS A 883 -13.20 16.89 -40.77
N GLU A 884 -12.24 17.70 -41.18
CA GLU A 884 -10.93 17.81 -40.53
C GLU A 884 -11.05 18.27 -39.07
N ALA A 885 -11.89 19.28 -38.78
CA ALA A 885 -12.10 19.77 -37.42
C ALA A 885 -12.73 18.70 -36.50
N ALA A 886 -13.66 17.89 -36.99
CA ALA A 886 -14.23 16.77 -36.25
C ALA A 886 -13.18 15.67 -36.00
N PHE A 887 -12.44 15.26 -37.03
CA PHE A 887 -11.39 14.24 -36.91
C PHE A 887 -10.25 14.68 -35.98
N LEU A 888 -9.82 15.94 -36.04
CA LEU A 888 -8.77 16.46 -35.14
C LEU A 888 -9.25 16.65 -33.69
N ALA A 889 -10.57 16.75 -33.46
CA ALA A 889 -11.10 16.70 -32.11
C ALA A 889 -11.02 15.27 -31.53
N TYR A 890 -11.31 14.25 -32.36
CA TYR A 890 -11.09 12.84 -32.05
C TYR A 890 -9.60 12.53 -31.78
N ALA A 891 -8.71 12.97 -32.67
CA ALA A 891 -7.28 12.64 -32.66
C ALA A 891 -6.57 12.94 -31.32
N ARG A 892 -7.05 13.94 -30.56
CA ARG A 892 -6.52 14.29 -29.23
C ARG A 892 -6.61 13.16 -28.19
N PHE A 893 -7.41 12.15 -28.47
CA PHE A 893 -7.63 10.99 -27.62
C PHE A 893 -7.03 9.70 -28.20
N ASP A 894 -6.65 9.70 -29.48
CA ASP A 894 -6.03 8.55 -30.15
C ASP A 894 -4.62 8.90 -30.62
N GLY A 895 -3.61 8.37 -29.91
CA GLY A 895 -2.20 8.58 -30.26
C GLY A 895 -1.76 7.83 -31.52
N GLY A 896 -2.59 6.95 -32.08
CA GLY A 896 -2.34 6.19 -33.31
C GLY A 896 -2.60 6.96 -34.59
N VAL A 897 -3.31 8.11 -34.52
CA VAL A 897 -3.71 8.90 -35.70
C VAL A 897 -2.94 10.22 -35.81
N CYS A 898 -3.04 10.90 -36.96
CA CYS A 898 -2.45 12.23 -37.14
C CYS A 898 -3.07 13.29 -36.21
N GLN A 899 -2.24 14.15 -35.62
CA GLN A 899 -2.59 15.06 -34.52
C GLN A 899 -2.81 16.52 -34.96
N SER A 900 -2.57 16.85 -36.24
CA SER A 900 -2.77 18.18 -36.81
C SER A 900 -3.11 18.10 -38.28
N ALA A 901 -3.78 19.12 -38.84
CA ALA A 901 -4.11 19.18 -40.26
C ALA A 901 -2.86 19.02 -41.13
N GLN A 902 -1.75 19.66 -40.75
CA GLN A 902 -0.46 19.50 -41.42
C GLN A 902 -0.01 18.04 -41.42
N GLN A 903 0.06 17.41 -40.24
CA GLN A 903 0.45 16.00 -40.15
C GLN A 903 -0.46 15.09 -40.96
N CYS A 904 -1.78 15.34 -40.95
CA CYS A 904 -2.72 14.56 -41.74
C CYS A 904 -2.46 14.72 -43.24
N SER A 905 -2.23 15.94 -43.72
CA SER A 905 -1.93 16.21 -45.13
C SER A 905 -0.60 15.61 -45.59
N GLU A 906 0.40 15.55 -44.71
CA GLU A 906 1.71 14.95 -44.98
C GLU A 906 1.67 13.41 -44.89
N THR A 907 0.64 12.84 -44.25
CA THR A 907 0.46 11.39 -44.15
C THR A 907 -0.35 10.87 -45.35
N PRO A 908 0.21 10.00 -46.20
CA PRO A 908 -0.48 9.52 -47.39
C PRO A 908 -1.80 8.78 -47.15
N THR A 909 -2.05 8.29 -45.92
CA THR A 909 -3.31 7.64 -45.53
C THR A 909 -4.39 8.68 -45.19
N TYR A 910 -4.27 9.35 -44.05
CA TYR A 910 -5.30 10.26 -43.55
C TYR A 910 -5.56 11.46 -44.48
N GLY A 911 -4.53 12.03 -45.12
CA GLY A 911 -4.72 13.08 -46.12
C GLY A 911 -5.55 12.63 -47.31
N SER A 912 -5.44 11.34 -47.68
CA SER A 912 -6.27 10.75 -48.75
C SER A 912 -7.71 10.50 -48.29
N TYR A 913 -7.90 10.00 -47.06
CA TYR A 913 -9.23 9.71 -46.51
C TYR A 913 -10.06 10.98 -46.27
N LEU A 914 -9.45 12.02 -45.70
CA LEU A 914 -10.16 13.26 -45.35
C LEU A 914 -10.73 13.98 -46.58
N THR A 915 -10.03 13.92 -47.71
CA THR A 915 -10.41 14.60 -48.96
C THR A 915 -11.40 13.82 -49.84
N ARG A 916 -11.89 12.67 -49.35
CA ARG A 916 -12.74 11.77 -50.13
C ARG A 916 -13.92 11.22 -49.33
N GLN A 917 -15.02 10.95 -50.03
CA GLN A 917 -16.15 10.17 -49.56
C GLN A 917 -16.83 9.53 -50.77
N TYR A 918 -16.98 8.22 -50.78
CA TYR A 918 -17.65 7.51 -51.87
C TYR A 918 -18.67 6.54 -51.29
N GLY A 919 -19.95 6.86 -51.44
CA GLY A 919 -21.09 6.04 -51.02
C GLY A 919 -21.78 5.36 -52.21
N GLN A 920 -22.30 4.16 -51.99
CA GLN A 920 -23.08 3.37 -52.94
C GLN A 920 -24.35 2.85 -52.25
N PRO A 921 -25.51 2.79 -52.93
CA PRO A 921 -26.75 2.31 -52.32
C PRO A 921 -26.79 0.80 -52.01
#